data_AF-A0AAR2JAU2-F1
#
_entry.id   AF-A0AAR2JAU2-F1
#
_cell.length_a   1.000
_cell.length_b   1.000
_cell.length_c   1.000
_cell.angle_alpha   90.00
_cell.angle_beta   90.00
_cell.angle_gamma   90.00
#
_symmetry.space_group_name_H-M   'P 1'
#
loop_
_entity.id
_entity.type
_entity.pdbx_description
1 polymer ?
#
loop_
_entity_poly.entity_id
_entity_poly.type
_entity_poly.pdbx_seq_one_letter_code
_entity_poly.pdbx_strand_id
1 'polypeptide(L)'
;MNGDMDPASKEQVWAQDDLMKLLDGMKVNLPEKDLTKYKTSEAHMDWEKVAFNTYSGDMCKQKWLELSKEIRKFRTLTELIVDAQDYIKNPYKGKKLKKHPDFPKKPLTPYFRFFMEKRAKYAKLHPEMSNLDLTKILSKKYRELPERKKEKYVNDFHKEKETFVVNMSKFKEDHPDLVETKSKKGSNVPEKPRTPQQLWYNHEKKALLKIHPDATTKDIKDSLGKKWTQLSDKKRLKWIHKSLEQHKEYEEKMRGLIQQHPELNLTEGDIVKTTLTKAERQLKDKCDGRPDKPPSNGYSMFCAELMSSMKDVPSTERMVMCSQRWKLLKQSEKDAYQKRCEQKKKEFEIEMNRYLCSISVEEQQRILAEQKMVGFKKGSSPASKKNSKAKVSTKPKRPISAMFIFAEEKRPKLQQERPDLSDSELTRLLARMWNDLSDKKKEKYKNLEAVLKAESEKRGKEEKGKLPDPPKTAQDIWQHSVIGDYMARFKNDRPKAEKAMEATWNTMEKKEKIMWIKKAAEDQKRYERDLSEMRAPPAVVASGKKMKFDGEPKKPPSNGYQKFSQEMLSNGELNHLPMKERMGEIGGRWQRLPQKEKDRYKKIAEEKQKQYKVQLEQWLTSAYYQHYYACYEEKDHNTLKQH
;
A
#
# COMPACT_ATOMS: atom_id res chain seq x y z
N MET A 1 -9.01 -9.98 -77.10
CA MET A 1 -8.21 -10.12 -75.87
C MET A 1 -9.17 -10.42 -74.73
N ASN A 2 -9.22 -11.69 -74.34
CA ASN A 2 -9.98 -12.16 -73.19
C ASN A 2 -9.32 -11.63 -71.91
N GLY A 3 -10.08 -10.92 -71.09
CA GLY A 3 -9.72 -10.62 -69.71
C GLY A 3 -10.67 -11.38 -68.81
N ASP A 4 -10.24 -12.56 -68.34
CA ASP A 4 -10.94 -13.34 -67.34
C ASP A 4 -11.20 -12.48 -66.09
N MET A 5 -12.47 -12.26 -65.80
CA MET A 5 -12.94 -11.82 -64.49
C MET A 5 -12.85 -13.04 -63.57
N ASP A 6 -11.84 -13.02 -62.69
CA ASP A 6 -11.62 -14.01 -61.65
C ASP A 6 -12.85 -14.08 -60.70
N PRO A 7 -13.60 -15.21 -60.63
CA PRO A 7 -14.87 -15.29 -59.92
C PRO A 7 -14.68 -15.79 -58.48
N ALA A 8 -13.74 -15.20 -57.72
CA ALA A 8 -13.35 -15.70 -56.40
C ALA A 8 -13.15 -14.59 -55.35
N SER A 9 -14.19 -13.80 -55.09
CA SER A 9 -14.31 -13.08 -53.81
C SER A 9 -15.76 -13.05 -53.34
N LYS A 10 -16.37 -14.23 -53.22
CA LYS A 10 -17.52 -14.39 -52.33
C LYS A 10 -16.96 -14.33 -50.91
N GLU A 11 -17.33 -13.32 -50.13
CA GLU A 11 -17.11 -13.32 -48.67
C GLU A 11 -17.67 -14.63 -48.12
N GLN A 12 -16.80 -15.60 -47.83
CA GLN A 12 -17.23 -16.88 -47.30
C GLN A 12 -17.72 -16.64 -45.87
N VAL A 13 -19.03 -16.74 -45.67
CA VAL A 13 -19.67 -16.52 -44.36
C VAL A 13 -19.24 -17.65 -43.43
N TRP A 14 -18.57 -17.30 -42.33
CA TRP A 14 -18.21 -18.26 -41.29
C TRP A 14 -19.42 -18.54 -40.41
N ALA A 15 -19.83 -19.80 -40.29
CA ALA A 15 -20.89 -20.19 -39.37
C ALA A 15 -20.39 -20.11 -37.91
N GLN A 16 -21.33 -20.04 -36.96
CA GLN A 16 -21.00 -20.01 -35.53
C GLN A 16 -20.16 -21.23 -35.11
N ASP A 17 -20.46 -22.41 -35.65
CA ASP A 17 -19.73 -23.65 -35.36
C ASP A 17 -18.30 -23.62 -35.91
N ASP A 18 -18.07 -23.01 -37.07
CA ASP A 18 -16.73 -22.84 -37.63
C ASP A 18 -15.90 -21.86 -36.78
N LEU A 19 -16.52 -20.80 -36.27
CA LEU A 19 -15.84 -19.88 -35.33
C LEU A 19 -15.50 -20.58 -34.01
N MET A 20 -16.35 -21.47 -33.51
CA MET A 20 -16.04 -22.27 -32.33
C MET A 20 -14.91 -23.27 -32.60
N LYS A 21 -14.93 -23.96 -33.74
CA LYS A 21 -13.86 -24.88 -34.16
C LYS A 21 -12.51 -24.19 -34.31
N LEU A 22 -12.48 -22.97 -34.86
CA LEU A 22 -11.27 -22.14 -34.90
C LEU A 22 -10.69 -21.92 -33.49
N LEU A 23 -11.53 -21.53 -32.54
CA LEU A 23 -11.11 -21.24 -31.17
C LEU A 23 -10.65 -22.50 -30.42
N ASP A 24 -11.28 -23.65 -30.67
CA ASP A 24 -10.85 -24.92 -30.11
C ASP A 24 -9.52 -25.38 -30.73
N GLY A 25 -9.33 -25.22 -32.04
CA GLY A 25 -8.06 -25.48 -32.73
C GLY A 25 -6.92 -24.60 -32.18
N MET A 26 -7.20 -23.32 -31.94
CA MET A 26 -6.24 -22.42 -31.28
C MET A 26 -5.90 -22.87 -29.85
N LYS A 27 -6.90 -23.33 -29.08
CA LYS A 27 -6.71 -23.78 -27.70
C LYS A 27 -5.85 -25.04 -27.60
N VAL A 28 -6.05 -26.00 -28.51
CA VAL A 28 -5.26 -27.24 -28.58
C VAL A 28 -3.79 -26.96 -28.91
N ASN A 29 -3.52 -25.92 -29.71
CA ASN A 29 -2.17 -25.51 -30.09
C ASN A 29 -1.49 -24.59 -29.06
N LEU A 30 -2.07 -24.41 -27.87
CA LEU A 30 -1.48 -23.64 -26.77
C LEU A 30 -0.96 -24.55 -25.65
N PRO A 31 0.09 -24.12 -24.92
CA PRO A 31 0.57 -24.85 -23.76
C PRO A 31 -0.48 -24.90 -22.65
N GLU A 32 -0.58 -26.02 -21.92
CA GLU A 32 -1.55 -26.22 -20.81
C GLU A 32 -1.50 -25.11 -19.75
N LYS A 33 -0.32 -24.50 -19.55
CA LYS A 33 -0.10 -23.36 -18.67
C LYS A 33 0.39 -22.15 -19.47
N ASP A 34 -0.54 -21.48 -20.16
CA ASP A 34 -0.26 -20.19 -20.81
C ASP A 34 -0.07 -19.09 -19.76
N LEU A 35 1.18 -18.75 -19.49
CA LEU A 35 1.58 -17.65 -18.59
C LEU A 35 2.13 -16.43 -19.38
N THR A 36 2.14 -16.53 -20.71
CA THR A 36 2.74 -15.52 -21.58
C THR A 36 1.72 -14.47 -22.02
N LYS A 37 2.20 -13.29 -22.41
CA LYS A 37 1.31 -12.25 -22.94
C LYS A 37 0.73 -12.74 -24.27
N TYR A 38 -0.57 -12.52 -24.50
CA TYR A 38 -1.26 -13.06 -25.69
C TYR A 38 -0.54 -12.78 -27.02
N LYS A 39 0.07 -11.60 -27.19
CA LYS A 39 0.82 -11.24 -28.41
C LYS A 39 1.99 -12.18 -28.69
N THR A 40 2.64 -12.68 -27.63
CA THR A 40 3.76 -13.61 -27.75
C THR A 40 3.26 -14.98 -28.18
N SER A 41 2.18 -15.48 -27.59
CA SER A 41 1.57 -16.76 -27.99
C SER A 41 0.96 -16.70 -29.39
N GLU A 42 0.33 -15.58 -29.75
CA GLU A 42 -0.27 -15.33 -31.07
C GLU A 42 0.79 -15.27 -32.18
N ALA A 43 1.95 -14.69 -31.91
CA ALA A 43 3.05 -14.60 -32.87
C ALA A 43 3.74 -15.95 -33.14
N HIS A 44 3.77 -16.84 -32.15
CA HIS A 44 4.34 -18.19 -32.29
C HIS A 44 3.30 -19.26 -32.63
N MET A 45 2.04 -18.87 -32.87
CA MET A 45 0.98 -19.81 -33.20
C MET A 45 1.19 -20.38 -34.60
N ASP A 46 1.19 -21.71 -34.67
CA ASP A 46 1.28 -22.46 -35.92
C ASP A 46 -0.11 -22.54 -36.57
N TRP A 47 -0.42 -21.56 -37.43
CA TRP A 47 -1.74 -21.42 -38.04
C TRP A 47 -2.09 -22.56 -39.00
N GLU A 48 -1.10 -23.25 -39.57
CA GLU A 48 -1.33 -24.44 -40.39
C GLU A 48 -1.90 -25.60 -39.58
N LYS A 49 -1.53 -25.70 -38.28
CA LYS A 49 -2.13 -26.67 -37.35
C LYS A 49 -3.50 -26.23 -36.81
N VAL A 50 -3.88 -24.98 -37.03
CA VAL A 50 -5.19 -24.43 -36.66
C VAL A 50 -6.16 -24.47 -37.85
N ALA A 51 -5.65 -24.69 -39.07
CA ALA A 51 -6.45 -24.88 -40.28
C ALA A 51 -7.41 -26.08 -40.12
N PHE A 52 -8.63 -25.94 -40.64
CA PHE A 52 -9.64 -26.99 -40.57
C PHE A 52 -10.63 -26.85 -41.73
N ASN A 53 -11.25 -27.97 -42.13
CA ASN A 53 -12.17 -28.03 -43.27
C ASN A 53 -11.54 -27.40 -44.54
N THR A 54 -12.21 -26.41 -45.12
CA THR A 54 -11.74 -25.65 -46.30
C THR A 54 -11.00 -24.37 -45.92
N TYR A 55 -10.76 -24.11 -44.63
CA TYR A 55 -10.11 -22.89 -44.15
C TYR A 55 -8.61 -23.10 -43.95
N SER A 56 -7.80 -22.36 -44.71
CA SER A 56 -6.34 -22.37 -44.56
C SER A 56 -5.88 -21.67 -43.28
N GLY A 57 -4.62 -21.87 -42.89
CA GLY A 57 -4.03 -21.22 -41.72
C GLY A 57 -4.14 -19.69 -41.78
N ASP A 58 -3.93 -19.10 -42.96
CA ASP A 58 -4.08 -17.67 -43.18
C ASP A 58 -5.53 -17.18 -43.02
N MET A 59 -6.52 -17.95 -43.48
CA MET A 59 -7.94 -17.62 -43.27
C MET A 59 -8.31 -17.67 -41.78
N CYS A 60 -7.83 -18.70 -41.06
CA CYS A 60 -8.02 -18.82 -39.61
C CYS A 60 -7.38 -17.64 -38.85
N LYS A 61 -6.17 -17.23 -39.25
CA LYS A 61 -5.46 -16.08 -38.67
C LYS A 61 -6.20 -14.77 -38.89
N GLN A 62 -6.67 -14.51 -40.12
CA GLN A 62 -7.45 -13.31 -40.43
C GLN A 62 -8.75 -13.28 -39.62
N LYS A 63 -9.44 -14.40 -39.50
CA LYS A 63 -10.69 -14.49 -38.74
C LYS A 63 -10.49 -14.27 -37.24
N TRP A 64 -9.41 -14.82 -36.67
CA TRP A 64 -9.03 -14.52 -35.30
C TRP A 64 -8.75 -13.03 -35.09
N LEU A 65 -8.02 -12.38 -36.01
CA LEU A 65 -7.72 -10.95 -35.90
C LEU A 65 -9.00 -10.09 -35.91
N GLU A 66 -10.01 -10.46 -36.69
CA GLU A 66 -11.34 -9.84 -36.65
C GLU A 66 -12.03 -10.02 -35.30
N LEU A 67 -12.17 -11.28 -34.83
CA LEU A 67 -12.80 -11.59 -33.55
C LEU A 67 -12.10 -10.89 -32.38
N SER A 68 -10.77 -10.85 -32.41
CA SER A 68 -9.94 -10.22 -31.37
C SER A 68 -10.25 -8.73 -31.17
N LYS A 69 -10.75 -8.02 -32.21
CA LYS A 69 -11.09 -6.59 -32.12
C LYS A 69 -12.31 -6.35 -31.23
N GLU A 70 -13.21 -7.32 -31.15
CA GLU A 70 -14.47 -7.20 -30.40
C GLU A 70 -14.34 -7.58 -28.92
N ILE A 71 -13.22 -8.21 -28.55
CA ILE A 71 -12.90 -8.63 -27.18
C ILE A 71 -11.79 -7.77 -26.53
N ARG A 72 -11.70 -7.82 -25.21
CA ARG A 72 -10.77 -6.96 -24.45
C ARG A 72 -9.37 -7.58 -24.44
N LYS A 73 -8.41 -6.92 -25.10
CA LYS A 73 -7.02 -7.38 -25.31
C LYS A 73 -6.08 -7.21 -24.10
N PHE A 74 -6.45 -7.69 -22.93
CA PHE A 74 -5.64 -7.57 -21.73
C PHE A 74 -5.70 -8.87 -20.95
N ARG A 75 -4.83 -9.85 -21.29
CA ARG A 75 -4.62 -11.16 -20.62
C ARG A 75 -3.80 -12.14 -21.49
N THR A 76 -3.77 -13.44 -21.15
CA THR A 76 -3.14 -14.54 -21.92
C THR A 76 -4.00 -14.94 -23.13
N LEU A 77 -3.46 -15.70 -24.09
CA LEU A 77 -4.23 -16.06 -25.29
C LEU A 77 -5.35 -17.04 -24.95
N THR A 78 -5.12 -17.95 -23.99
CA THR A 78 -6.14 -18.86 -23.45
C THR A 78 -7.36 -18.11 -22.89
N GLU A 79 -7.13 -17.05 -22.11
CA GLU A 79 -8.22 -16.24 -21.56
C GLU A 79 -8.95 -15.42 -22.65
N LEU A 80 -8.22 -14.97 -23.68
CA LEU A 80 -8.81 -14.29 -24.83
C LEU A 80 -9.70 -15.22 -25.66
N ILE A 81 -9.32 -16.49 -25.81
CA ILE A 81 -10.13 -17.51 -26.48
C ILE A 81 -11.46 -17.72 -25.73
N VAL A 82 -11.43 -17.79 -24.40
CA VAL A 82 -12.67 -17.89 -23.59
C VAL A 82 -13.56 -16.66 -23.78
N ASP A 83 -12.98 -15.45 -23.74
CA ASP A 83 -13.72 -14.21 -24.00
C ASP A 83 -14.30 -14.19 -25.45
N ALA A 84 -13.60 -14.76 -26.44
CA ALA A 84 -14.07 -14.91 -27.82
C ALA A 84 -15.21 -15.93 -27.96
N GLN A 85 -15.12 -17.08 -27.30
CA GLN A 85 -16.19 -18.08 -27.25
C GLN A 85 -17.46 -17.48 -26.64
N ASP A 86 -17.32 -16.71 -25.56
CA ASP A 86 -18.42 -16.00 -24.91
C ASP A 86 -19.05 -14.95 -25.84
N TYR A 87 -18.22 -14.24 -26.61
CA TYR A 87 -18.68 -13.25 -27.58
C TYR A 87 -19.44 -13.88 -28.75
N ILE A 88 -18.95 -15.00 -29.29
CA ILE A 88 -19.61 -15.73 -30.39
C ILE A 88 -20.97 -16.25 -29.94
N LYS A 89 -21.04 -16.83 -28.74
CA LYS A 89 -22.31 -17.31 -28.16
C LYS A 89 -23.27 -16.18 -27.82
N ASN A 90 -22.76 -15.04 -27.34
CA ASN A 90 -23.58 -13.90 -26.91
C ASN A 90 -23.03 -12.54 -27.40
N PRO A 91 -23.23 -12.19 -28.68
CA PRO A 91 -22.64 -10.98 -29.29
C PRO A 91 -23.11 -9.66 -28.64
N TYR A 92 -24.28 -9.68 -28.01
CA TYR A 92 -24.91 -8.51 -27.39
C TYR A 92 -24.66 -8.41 -25.88
N LYS A 93 -23.87 -9.31 -25.28
CA LYS A 93 -23.61 -9.30 -23.82
C LYS A 93 -22.91 -7.99 -23.38
N GLY A 94 -23.24 -7.53 -22.18
CA GLY A 94 -22.56 -6.40 -21.54
C GLY A 94 -22.85 -5.03 -22.19
N LYS A 95 -21.82 -4.36 -22.73
CA LYS A 95 -21.95 -2.97 -23.23
C LYS A 95 -22.79 -2.87 -24.50
N LYS A 96 -22.90 -3.96 -25.27
CA LYS A 96 -23.65 -4.03 -26.52
C LYS A 96 -25.12 -4.42 -26.32
N LEU A 97 -25.57 -4.64 -25.08
CA LEU A 97 -26.94 -5.07 -24.78
C LEU A 97 -27.99 -4.12 -25.33
N LYS A 98 -27.73 -2.81 -25.25
CA LYS A 98 -28.61 -1.77 -25.79
C LYS A 98 -28.68 -1.73 -27.33
N LYS A 99 -27.83 -2.48 -28.02
CA LYS A 99 -27.82 -2.64 -29.48
C LYS A 99 -28.54 -3.91 -29.93
N HIS A 100 -29.02 -4.75 -29.00
CA HIS A 100 -29.81 -5.92 -29.36
C HIS A 100 -31.09 -5.46 -30.08
N PRO A 101 -31.47 -6.09 -31.20
CA PRO A 101 -32.66 -5.70 -31.98
C PRO A 101 -33.92 -5.61 -31.12
N ASP A 102 -34.11 -6.60 -30.25
CA ASP A 102 -35.29 -6.69 -29.37
C ASP A 102 -35.16 -5.90 -28.06
N PHE A 103 -34.03 -5.20 -27.82
CA PHE A 103 -33.87 -4.43 -26.59
C PHE A 103 -34.86 -3.26 -26.57
N PRO A 104 -35.77 -3.17 -25.58
CA PRO A 104 -36.76 -2.12 -25.55
C PRO A 104 -36.12 -0.74 -25.44
N LYS A 105 -36.53 0.19 -26.30
CA LYS A 105 -36.06 1.58 -26.28
C LYS A 105 -36.77 2.33 -25.17
N LYS A 106 -36.03 3.19 -24.47
CA LYS A 106 -36.61 4.02 -23.40
C LYS A 106 -37.66 4.98 -23.96
N PRO A 107 -38.79 5.18 -23.26
CA PRO A 107 -39.80 6.14 -23.66
C PRO A 107 -39.21 7.56 -23.68
N LEU A 108 -39.67 8.39 -24.62
CA LEU A 108 -39.22 9.78 -24.73
C LEU A 108 -39.86 10.61 -23.63
N THR A 109 -39.07 11.43 -22.93
CA THR A 109 -39.64 12.35 -21.93
C THR A 109 -40.58 13.36 -22.61
N PRO A 110 -41.54 13.95 -21.87
CA PRO A 110 -42.54 14.85 -22.45
C PRO A 110 -41.95 15.98 -23.32
N TYR A 111 -40.85 16.59 -22.85
CA TYR A 111 -40.11 17.59 -23.61
C TYR A 111 -39.48 17.02 -24.88
N PHE A 112 -38.81 15.87 -24.81
CA PHE A 112 -38.16 15.27 -25.99
C PHE A 112 -39.17 14.81 -27.03
N ARG A 113 -40.37 14.37 -26.61
CA ARG A 113 -41.47 14.03 -27.51
C ARG A 113 -41.97 15.26 -28.26
N PHE A 114 -42.24 16.36 -27.54
CA PHE A 114 -42.55 17.67 -28.14
C PHE A 114 -41.44 18.14 -29.08
N PHE A 115 -40.18 18.04 -28.65
CA PHE A 115 -39.02 18.45 -29.43
C PHE A 115 -38.95 17.67 -30.74
N MET A 116 -39.10 16.34 -30.73
CA MET A 116 -39.06 15.54 -31.96
C MET A 116 -40.21 15.87 -32.91
N GLU A 117 -41.41 16.08 -32.40
CA GLU A 117 -42.59 16.46 -33.20
C GLU A 117 -42.43 17.83 -33.87
N LYS A 118 -41.92 18.82 -33.13
CA LYS A 118 -41.82 20.21 -33.62
C LYS A 118 -40.52 20.49 -34.36
N ARG A 119 -39.43 19.80 -34.04
CA ARG A 119 -38.11 19.97 -34.67
C ARG A 119 -38.18 19.86 -36.18
N ALA A 120 -38.82 18.81 -36.72
CA ALA A 120 -38.89 18.61 -38.17
C ALA A 120 -39.62 19.76 -38.88
N LYS A 121 -40.64 20.35 -38.24
CA LYS A 121 -41.40 21.50 -38.77
C LYS A 121 -40.56 22.77 -38.71
N TYR A 122 -39.93 23.04 -37.57
CA TYR A 122 -39.09 24.24 -37.39
C TYR A 122 -37.80 24.21 -38.22
N ALA A 123 -37.22 23.03 -38.46
CA ALA A 123 -36.07 22.88 -39.35
C ALA A 123 -36.42 23.17 -40.82
N LYS A 124 -37.65 22.88 -41.25
CA LYS A 124 -38.15 23.25 -42.59
C LYS A 124 -38.49 24.74 -42.71
N LEU A 125 -39.02 25.35 -41.63
CA LEU A 125 -39.36 26.77 -41.59
C LEU A 125 -38.14 27.68 -41.43
N HIS A 126 -37.05 27.16 -40.86
CA HIS A 126 -35.79 27.87 -40.71
C HIS A 126 -34.62 27.01 -41.19
N PRO A 127 -34.47 26.77 -42.52
CA PRO A 127 -33.41 25.93 -43.07
C PRO A 127 -32.00 26.48 -42.81
N GLU A 128 -31.86 27.80 -42.69
CA GLU A 128 -30.59 28.49 -42.40
C GLU A 128 -30.22 28.47 -40.91
N MET A 129 -31.17 28.10 -40.03
CA MET A 129 -30.95 28.15 -38.60
C MET A 129 -30.24 26.90 -38.10
N SER A 130 -29.20 27.11 -37.28
CA SER A 130 -28.44 26.01 -36.72
C SER A 130 -29.31 25.10 -35.86
N ASN A 131 -28.96 23.82 -35.86
CA ASN A 131 -29.60 22.81 -35.00
C ASN A 131 -29.62 23.20 -33.50
N LEU A 132 -28.58 23.91 -33.08
CA LEU A 132 -28.40 24.32 -31.70
C LEU A 132 -29.36 25.46 -31.35
N ASP A 133 -29.63 26.38 -32.28
CA ASP A 133 -30.56 27.49 -32.09
C ASP A 133 -32.02 27.03 -32.19
N LEU A 134 -32.33 26.09 -33.08
CA LEU A 134 -33.62 25.39 -33.11
C LEU A 134 -33.92 24.73 -31.76
N THR A 135 -32.90 24.14 -31.12
CA THR A 135 -33.06 23.51 -29.80
C THR A 135 -33.34 24.51 -28.68
N LYS A 136 -32.69 25.67 -28.68
CA LYS A 136 -32.98 26.75 -27.74
C LYS A 136 -34.41 27.28 -27.91
N ILE A 137 -34.84 27.50 -29.14
CA ILE A 137 -36.20 27.98 -29.45
C ILE A 137 -37.25 26.97 -29.00
N LEU A 138 -37.08 25.69 -29.32
CA LEU A 138 -38.02 24.63 -28.93
C LEU A 138 -38.06 24.42 -27.41
N SER A 139 -36.92 24.54 -26.71
CA SER A 139 -36.89 24.53 -25.25
C SER A 139 -37.69 25.69 -24.64
N LYS A 140 -37.57 26.90 -25.20
CA LYS A 140 -38.31 28.08 -24.74
C LYS A 140 -39.82 27.91 -25.01
N LYS A 141 -40.18 27.48 -26.23
CA LYS A 141 -41.58 27.20 -26.64
C LYS A 141 -42.23 26.11 -25.80
N TYR A 142 -41.51 25.08 -25.39
CA TYR A 142 -42.04 24.06 -24.49
C TYR A 142 -42.31 24.61 -23.08
N ARG A 143 -41.42 25.47 -22.56
CA ARG A 143 -41.60 26.10 -21.25
C ARG A 143 -42.84 26.99 -21.22
N GLU A 144 -43.04 27.77 -22.28
CA GLU A 144 -44.19 28.66 -22.51
C GLU A 144 -45.49 27.92 -22.87
N LEU A 145 -45.43 26.60 -23.10
CA LEU A 145 -46.60 25.83 -23.49
C LEU A 145 -47.61 25.74 -22.32
N PRO A 146 -48.91 25.96 -22.56
CA PRO A 146 -49.95 25.80 -21.54
C PRO A 146 -49.97 24.40 -20.93
N GLU A 147 -50.29 24.31 -19.64
CA GLU A 147 -50.20 23.04 -18.90
C GLU A 147 -51.09 21.95 -19.51
N ARG A 148 -52.31 22.28 -19.95
CA ARG A 148 -53.21 21.37 -20.68
C ARG A 148 -52.58 20.75 -21.94
N LYS A 149 -51.71 21.49 -22.63
CA LYS A 149 -51.01 21.00 -23.83
C LYS A 149 -49.76 20.19 -23.45
N LYS A 150 -49.12 20.48 -22.31
CA LYS A 150 -48.03 19.65 -21.75
C LYS A 150 -48.55 18.31 -21.24
N GLU A 151 -49.73 18.31 -20.63
CA GLU A 151 -50.39 17.14 -20.06
C GLU A 151 -50.55 16.01 -21.08
N LYS A 152 -50.85 16.32 -22.35
CA LYS A 152 -50.84 15.33 -23.45
C LYS A 152 -49.50 14.57 -23.52
N TYR A 153 -48.37 15.28 -23.55
CA TYR A 153 -47.04 14.66 -23.65
C TYR A 153 -46.65 13.92 -22.37
N VAL A 154 -47.15 14.37 -21.20
CA VAL A 154 -46.98 13.69 -19.92
C VAL A 154 -47.73 12.36 -19.90
N ASN A 155 -48.99 12.34 -20.34
CA ASN A 155 -49.81 11.13 -20.41
C ASN A 155 -49.24 10.12 -21.42
N ASP A 156 -48.81 10.60 -22.59
CA ASP A 156 -48.13 9.76 -23.58
C ASP A 156 -46.86 9.12 -23.01
N PHE A 157 -46.06 9.87 -22.25
CA PHE A 157 -44.87 9.35 -21.58
C PHE A 157 -45.20 8.27 -20.54
N HIS A 158 -46.27 8.45 -19.75
CA HIS A 158 -46.69 7.43 -18.77
C HIS A 158 -47.12 6.13 -19.47
N LYS A 159 -47.92 6.23 -20.53
CA LYS A 159 -48.36 5.07 -21.32
C LYS A 159 -47.19 4.33 -22.00
N GLU A 160 -46.25 5.08 -22.59
CA GLU A 160 -45.03 4.49 -23.17
C GLU A 160 -44.10 3.88 -22.11
N LYS A 161 -44.09 4.45 -20.90
CA LYS A 161 -43.32 3.92 -19.76
C LYS A 161 -43.88 2.58 -19.27
N GLU A 162 -45.19 2.43 -19.20
CA GLU A 162 -45.84 1.16 -18.82
C GLU A 162 -45.57 0.08 -19.87
N THR A 163 -45.78 0.39 -21.16
CA THR A 163 -45.45 -0.54 -22.25
C THR A 163 -43.96 -0.88 -22.31
N PHE A 164 -43.07 0.07 -22.03
CA PHE A 164 -41.64 -0.20 -21.87
C PHE A 164 -41.35 -1.16 -20.73
N VAL A 165 -42.03 -1.03 -19.58
CA VAL A 165 -41.86 -1.96 -18.44
C VAL A 165 -42.28 -3.37 -18.83
N VAL A 166 -43.43 -3.53 -19.50
CA VAL A 166 -43.91 -4.83 -19.98
C VAL A 166 -42.95 -5.44 -21.01
N ASN A 167 -42.56 -4.68 -22.02
CA ASN A 167 -41.61 -5.14 -23.06
C ASN A 167 -40.23 -5.46 -22.46
N MET A 168 -39.81 -4.70 -21.43
CA MET A 168 -38.59 -4.99 -20.68
C MET A 168 -38.71 -6.23 -19.81
N SER A 169 -39.91 -6.63 -19.36
CA SER A 169 -40.11 -7.92 -18.70
C SER A 169 -39.97 -9.06 -19.71
N LYS A 170 -40.70 -8.98 -20.83
CA LYS A 170 -40.64 -9.97 -21.92
C LYS A 170 -39.21 -10.16 -22.43
N PHE A 171 -38.48 -9.07 -22.68
CA PHE A 171 -37.08 -9.15 -23.09
C PHE A 171 -36.18 -9.90 -22.08
N LYS A 172 -36.47 -9.82 -20.77
CA LYS A 172 -35.72 -10.56 -19.76
C LYS A 172 -36.09 -12.03 -19.71
N GLU A 173 -37.34 -12.35 -20.01
CA GLU A 173 -37.85 -13.73 -20.10
C GLU A 173 -37.31 -14.43 -21.36
N ASP A 174 -37.31 -13.74 -22.50
CA ASP A 174 -36.85 -14.26 -23.79
C ASP A 174 -35.31 -14.32 -23.92
N HIS A 175 -34.59 -13.46 -23.18
CA HIS A 175 -33.13 -13.38 -23.22
C HIS A 175 -32.49 -13.39 -21.82
N PRO A 176 -32.65 -14.47 -21.04
CA PRO A 176 -32.12 -14.57 -19.69
C PRO A 176 -30.59 -14.42 -19.65
N ASP A 177 -29.88 -15.03 -20.61
CA ASP A 177 -28.41 -15.03 -20.71
C ASP A 177 -27.81 -13.62 -20.91
N LEU A 178 -28.56 -12.71 -21.54
CA LEU A 178 -28.13 -11.34 -21.83
C LEU A 178 -28.36 -10.37 -20.66
N VAL A 179 -29.29 -10.69 -19.76
CA VAL A 179 -29.71 -9.83 -18.64
C VAL A 179 -29.00 -10.21 -17.35
N GLU A 180 -28.68 -11.49 -17.14
CA GLU A 180 -28.22 -12.02 -15.85
C GLU A 180 -26.78 -11.65 -15.44
N THR A 181 -26.01 -10.98 -16.30
CA THR A 181 -24.56 -10.80 -16.09
C THR A 181 -24.15 -9.79 -15.02
N LYS A 182 -25.08 -8.99 -14.48
CA LYS A 182 -24.76 -8.04 -13.39
C LYS A 182 -25.23 -8.46 -12.01
N SER A 183 -26.27 -9.28 -11.90
CA SER A 183 -26.81 -9.76 -10.62
C SER A 183 -26.29 -11.15 -10.24
N LYS A 184 -25.87 -11.99 -11.20
CA LYS A 184 -25.35 -13.33 -10.95
C LYS A 184 -23.88 -13.47 -11.40
N LYS A 185 -22.95 -12.79 -10.74
CA LYS A 185 -21.61 -13.39 -10.65
C LYS A 185 -21.74 -14.56 -9.66
N GLY A 186 -22.13 -15.73 -10.19
CA GLY A 186 -22.34 -17.00 -9.48
C GLY A 186 -23.57 -16.99 -8.59
N SER A 187 -24.62 -17.74 -8.93
CA SER A 187 -25.78 -17.91 -8.01
C SER A 187 -25.39 -18.51 -6.65
N ASN A 188 -24.18 -19.05 -6.53
CA ASN A 188 -23.64 -19.62 -5.30
C ASN A 188 -22.61 -18.72 -4.61
N VAL A 189 -22.20 -17.57 -5.19
CA VAL A 189 -21.23 -16.68 -4.53
C VAL A 189 -21.98 -15.67 -3.65
N PRO A 190 -21.71 -15.63 -2.33
CA PRO A 190 -22.33 -14.67 -1.42
C PRO A 190 -22.18 -13.20 -1.89
N GLU A 191 -23.25 -12.39 -1.71
CA GLU A 191 -23.18 -10.96 -2.01
C GLU A 191 -22.18 -10.24 -1.10
N LYS A 192 -21.44 -9.28 -1.66
CA LYS A 192 -20.49 -8.48 -0.88
C LYS A 192 -21.21 -7.68 0.21
N PRO A 193 -20.66 -7.64 1.43
CA PRO A 193 -21.29 -6.96 2.55
C PRO A 193 -21.29 -5.46 2.34
N ARG A 194 -22.35 -4.80 2.85
CA ARG A 194 -22.58 -3.36 2.66
C ARG A 194 -21.86 -2.56 3.73
N THR A 195 -21.44 -1.34 3.38
CA THR A 195 -20.83 -0.40 4.34
C THR A 195 -21.87 0.14 5.33
N PRO A 196 -21.46 0.68 6.49
CA PRO A 196 -22.40 1.27 7.45
C PRO A 196 -23.27 2.35 6.82
N GLN A 197 -22.65 3.24 6.04
CA GLN A 197 -23.36 4.29 5.28
C GLN A 197 -24.36 3.72 4.28
N GLN A 198 -24.02 2.64 3.56
CA GLN A 198 -24.94 2.01 2.60
C GLN A 198 -26.13 1.35 3.29
N LEU A 199 -25.92 0.70 4.43
CA LEU A 199 -26.99 0.10 5.22
C LEU A 199 -27.97 1.14 5.72
N TRP A 200 -27.44 2.23 6.30
CA TRP A 200 -28.26 3.35 6.72
C TRP A 200 -28.97 4.01 5.54
N TYR A 201 -28.26 4.27 4.44
CA TYR A 201 -28.86 4.90 3.25
C TYR A 201 -30.02 4.07 2.69
N ASN A 202 -29.87 2.74 2.59
CA ASN A 202 -30.93 1.87 2.11
C ASN A 202 -32.14 1.87 3.05
N HIS A 203 -31.90 1.88 4.37
CA HIS A 203 -32.94 1.97 5.37
C HIS A 203 -33.74 3.28 5.23
N GLU A 204 -33.04 4.41 5.22
CA GLU A 204 -33.68 5.73 5.13
C GLU A 204 -34.31 5.99 3.77
N LYS A 205 -33.69 5.51 2.68
CA LYS A 205 -34.26 5.61 1.33
C LYS A 205 -35.61 4.88 1.25
N LYS A 206 -35.72 3.70 1.87
CA LYS A 206 -36.99 2.95 1.92
C LYS A 206 -38.07 3.73 2.68
N ALA A 207 -37.71 4.36 3.79
CA ALA A 207 -38.62 5.21 4.55
C ALA A 207 -39.04 6.47 3.76
N LEU A 208 -38.10 7.15 3.10
CA LEU A 208 -38.37 8.36 2.32
C LEU A 208 -39.21 8.08 1.08
N LEU A 209 -38.97 7.00 0.35
CA LEU A 209 -39.79 6.62 -0.81
C LEU A 209 -41.22 6.25 -0.41
N LYS A 210 -41.43 5.78 0.83
CA LYS A 210 -42.77 5.52 1.36
C LYS A 210 -43.55 6.82 1.61
N ILE A 211 -42.87 7.90 1.98
CA ILE A 211 -43.47 9.20 2.31
C ILE A 211 -43.57 10.10 1.07
N HIS A 212 -42.61 9.98 0.15
CA HIS A 212 -42.55 10.75 -1.09
C HIS A 212 -42.26 9.81 -2.28
N PRO A 213 -43.30 9.12 -2.83
CA PRO A 213 -43.15 8.20 -3.95
C PRO A 213 -42.57 8.86 -5.22
N ASP A 214 -42.85 10.15 -5.41
CA ASP A 214 -42.45 10.93 -6.59
C ASP A 214 -41.08 11.62 -6.46
N ALA A 215 -40.40 11.48 -5.31
CA ALA A 215 -39.12 12.12 -5.09
C ALA A 215 -38.02 11.56 -6.00
N THR A 216 -37.28 12.45 -6.67
CA THR A 216 -36.19 12.05 -7.56
C THR A 216 -35.08 11.36 -6.77
N THR A 217 -34.50 10.30 -7.35
CA THR A 217 -33.39 9.57 -6.72
C THR A 217 -32.18 10.46 -6.38
N LYS A 218 -31.96 11.54 -7.15
CA LYS A 218 -30.91 12.53 -6.90
C LYS A 218 -31.15 13.31 -5.61
N ASP A 219 -32.37 13.81 -5.40
CA ASP A 219 -32.73 14.62 -4.23
C ASP A 219 -32.70 13.77 -2.95
N ILE A 220 -33.13 12.51 -3.04
CA ILE A 220 -33.02 11.53 -1.95
C ILE A 220 -31.54 11.27 -1.63
N LYS A 221 -30.68 11.15 -2.64
CA LYS A 221 -29.25 10.92 -2.44
C LYS A 221 -28.57 12.09 -1.73
N ASP A 222 -28.82 13.32 -2.19
CA ASP A 222 -28.19 14.51 -1.66
C ASP A 222 -28.68 14.84 -0.24
N SER A 223 -29.98 14.67 0.03
CA SER A 223 -30.56 14.87 1.36
C SER A 223 -30.05 13.85 2.39
N LEU A 224 -30.00 12.57 2.03
CA LEU A 224 -29.47 11.52 2.90
C LEU A 224 -27.95 11.65 3.11
N GLY A 225 -27.19 12.07 2.09
CA GLY A 225 -25.76 12.31 2.23
C GLY A 225 -25.44 13.32 3.33
N LYS A 226 -26.16 14.45 3.36
CA LYS A 226 -26.03 15.47 4.42
C LYS A 226 -26.42 14.92 5.79
N LYS A 227 -27.55 14.22 5.88
CA LYS A 227 -28.03 13.59 7.13
C LYS A 227 -27.00 12.60 7.71
N TRP A 228 -26.33 11.80 6.89
CA TRP A 228 -25.27 10.88 7.35
C TRP A 228 -24.13 11.60 8.06
N THR A 229 -23.66 12.73 7.51
CA THR A 229 -22.58 13.54 8.11
C THR A 229 -22.98 14.21 9.42
N GLN A 230 -24.27 14.37 9.67
CA GLN A 230 -24.84 14.97 10.88
C GLN A 230 -25.31 13.93 11.91
N LEU A 231 -25.25 12.63 11.60
CA LEU A 231 -25.60 11.58 12.56
C LEU A 231 -24.65 11.61 13.76
N SER A 232 -25.22 11.44 14.94
CA SER A 232 -24.44 11.25 16.17
C SER A 232 -23.64 9.95 16.12
N ASP A 233 -22.53 9.93 16.85
CA ASP A 233 -21.62 8.80 16.95
C ASP A 233 -22.33 7.52 17.43
N LYS A 234 -23.25 7.64 18.40
CA LYS A 234 -24.09 6.52 18.87
C LYS A 234 -24.94 5.91 17.75
N LYS A 235 -25.53 6.74 16.88
CA LYS A 235 -26.33 6.26 15.73
C LYS A 235 -25.44 5.65 14.66
N ARG A 236 -24.25 6.22 14.41
CA ARG A 236 -23.27 5.64 13.47
C ARG A 236 -22.77 4.28 13.93
N LEU A 237 -22.46 4.13 15.22
CA LEU A 237 -22.02 2.86 15.82
C LEU A 237 -23.01 1.73 15.59
N LYS A 238 -24.32 1.98 15.67
CA LYS A 238 -25.35 0.97 15.34
C LYS A 238 -25.18 0.38 13.94
N TRP A 239 -24.92 1.23 12.95
CA TRP A 239 -24.71 0.79 11.56
C TRP A 239 -23.33 0.17 11.33
N ILE A 240 -22.32 0.61 12.10
CA ILE A 240 -20.99 0.01 12.10
C ILE A 240 -21.08 -1.45 12.59
N HIS A 241 -21.73 -1.69 13.74
CA HIS A 241 -21.93 -3.04 14.26
C HIS A 241 -22.69 -3.93 13.26
N LYS A 242 -23.80 -3.42 12.71
CA LYS A 242 -24.59 -4.15 11.70
C LYS A 242 -23.78 -4.48 10.43
N SER A 243 -22.91 -3.58 9.99
CA SER A 243 -22.03 -3.83 8.83
C SER A 243 -20.97 -4.89 9.12
N LEU A 244 -20.42 -4.90 10.34
CA LEU A 244 -19.44 -5.90 10.77
C LEU A 244 -20.05 -7.29 10.93
N GLU A 245 -21.27 -7.38 11.44
CA GLU A 245 -22.02 -8.63 11.54
C GLU A 245 -22.27 -9.24 10.15
N GLN A 246 -22.79 -8.44 9.20
CA GLN A 246 -22.96 -8.90 7.81
C GLN A 246 -21.64 -9.28 7.14
N HIS A 247 -20.56 -8.59 7.49
CA HIS A 247 -19.23 -8.91 6.98
C HIS A 247 -18.74 -10.25 7.52
N LYS A 248 -18.93 -10.54 8.81
CA LYS A 248 -18.61 -11.84 9.42
C LYS A 248 -19.38 -12.99 8.74
N GLU A 249 -20.70 -12.84 8.55
CA GLU A 249 -21.52 -13.83 7.85
C GLU A 249 -21.05 -14.08 6.42
N TYR A 250 -20.66 -13.02 5.70
CA TYR A 250 -20.10 -13.13 4.36
C TYR A 250 -18.76 -13.88 4.36
N GLU A 251 -17.86 -13.59 5.30
CA GLU A 251 -16.58 -14.30 5.42
C GLU A 251 -16.77 -15.79 5.67
N GLU A 252 -17.69 -16.16 6.55
CA GLU A 252 -18.02 -17.57 6.83
C GLU A 252 -18.60 -18.27 5.61
N LYS A 253 -19.57 -17.66 4.92
CA LYS A 253 -20.15 -18.21 3.68
C LYS A 253 -19.10 -18.34 2.57
N MET A 254 -18.22 -17.35 2.42
CA MET A 254 -17.14 -17.39 1.42
C MET A 254 -16.11 -18.47 1.75
N ARG A 255 -15.73 -18.65 3.02
CA ARG A 255 -14.84 -19.75 3.44
C ARG A 255 -15.46 -21.12 3.14
N GLY A 256 -16.74 -21.30 3.46
CA GLY A 256 -17.47 -22.51 3.11
C GLY A 256 -17.47 -22.78 1.60
N LEU A 257 -17.71 -21.74 0.79
CA LEU A 257 -17.68 -21.85 -0.66
C LEU A 257 -16.30 -22.23 -1.21
N ILE A 258 -15.23 -21.60 -0.72
CA ILE A 258 -13.85 -21.92 -1.14
C ILE A 258 -13.51 -23.38 -0.82
N GLN A 259 -13.98 -23.89 0.33
CA GLN A 259 -13.75 -25.28 0.73
C GLN A 259 -14.57 -26.28 -0.10
N GLN A 260 -15.82 -25.93 -0.43
CA GLN A 260 -16.74 -26.80 -1.17
C GLN A 260 -16.51 -26.81 -2.67
N HIS A 261 -15.89 -25.76 -3.22
CA HIS A 261 -15.68 -25.60 -4.66
C HIS A 261 -14.24 -25.21 -5.04
N PRO A 262 -13.25 -26.12 -4.88
CA PRO A 262 -11.86 -25.88 -5.28
C PRO A 262 -11.70 -25.53 -6.78
N GLU A 263 -12.63 -25.95 -7.63
CA GLU A 263 -12.68 -25.70 -9.07
C GLU A 263 -12.90 -24.22 -9.44
N LEU A 264 -13.45 -23.42 -8.51
CA LEU A 264 -13.72 -21.99 -8.76
C LEU A 264 -12.46 -21.11 -8.67
N ASN A 265 -11.29 -21.68 -8.32
CA ASN A 265 -10.02 -20.94 -8.16
C ASN A 265 -10.14 -19.70 -7.25
N LEU A 266 -11.05 -19.72 -6.28
CA LEU A 266 -11.24 -18.65 -5.30
C LEU A 266 -10.28 -18.87 -4.13
N THR A 267 -9.65 -17.79 -3.68
CA THR A 267 -8.67 -17.83 -2.58
C THR A 267 -9.13 -16.96 -1.42
N GLU A 268 -8.53 -17.15 -0.24
CA GLU A 268 -8.78 -16.29 0.93
C GLU A 268 -8.43 -14.81 0.68
N GLY A 269 -7.61 -14.52 -0.35
CA GLY A 269 -7.32 -13.17 -0.82
C GLY A 269 -8.50 -12.46 -1.50
N ASP A 270 -9.49 -13.21 -2.01
CA ASP A 270 -10.68 -12.70 -2.70
C ASP A 270 -11.78 -12.25 -1.74
N ILE A 271 -11.67 -12.64 -0.46
CA ILE A 271 -12.57 -12.20 0.61
C ILE A 271 -12.32 -10.70 0.88
N VAL A 272 -13.40 -9.92 0.88
CA VAL A 272 -13.37 -8.48 1.18
C VAL A 272 -12.80 -8.28 2.59
N LYS A 273 -11.69 -7.55 2.73
CA LYS A 273 -10.95 -7.44 4.01
C LYS A 273 -11.55 -6.45 5.03
N THR A 274 -12.32 -5.45 4.59
CA THR A 274 -12.93 -4.45 5.49
C THR A 274 -14.08 -3.73 4.80
N THR A 275 -15.18 -3.52 5.52
CA THR A 275 -16.32 -2.69 5.10
C THR A 275 -16.28 -1.28 5.70
N LEU A 276 -15.42 -1.05 6.71
CA LEU A 276 -15.31 0.21 7.43
C LEU A 276 -14.28 1.16 6.81
N THR A 277 -14.62 2.45 6.79
CA THR A 277 -13.69 3.55 6.53
C THR A 277 -12.76 3.79 7.72
N LYS A 278 -11.69 4.58 7.52
CA LYS A 278 -10.75 4.94 8.60
C LYS A 278 -11.44 5.65 9.77
N ALA A 279 -12.39 6.53 9.49
CA ALA A 279 -13.12 7.27 10.52
C ALA A 279 -14.11 6.37 11.29
N GLU A 280 -14.83 5.48 10.59
CA GLU A 280 -15.73 4.51 11.24
C GLU A 280 -14.96 3.51 12.10
N ARG A 281 -13.78 3.07 11.64
CA ARG A 281 -12.88 2.22 12.42
C ARG A 281 -12.38 2.92 13.67
N GLN A 282 -11.91 4.17 13.55
CA GLN A 282 -11.48 4.95 14.71
C GLN A 282 -12.63 5.18 15.71
N LEU A 283 -13.85 5.42 15.22
CA LEU A 283 -15.03 5.54 16.07
C LEU A 283 -15.34 4.24 16.82
N LYS A 284 -15.23 3.08 16.14
CA LYS A 284 -15.37 1.77 16.76
C LYS A 284 -14.27 1.52 17.81
N ASP A 285 -13.00 1.69 17.42
CA ASP A 285 -11.83 1.52 18.29
C ASP A 285 -11.98 2.35 19.58
N LYS A 286 -12.42 3.61 19.47
CA LYS A 286 -12.69 4.48 20.61
C LYS A 286 -13.82 3.96 21.51
N CYS A 287 -14.88 3.39 20.93
CA CYS A 287 -16.00 2.82 21.68
C CYS A 287 -15.62 1.52 22.40
N ASP A 288 -14.74 0.71 21.79
CA ASP A 288 -14.25 -0.54 22.37
C ASP A 288 -13.20 -0.31 23.46
N GLY A 289 -12.79 0.95 23.70
CA GLY A 289 -11.75 1.28 24.67
C GLY A 289 -10.34 0.96 24.17
N ARG A 290 -10.15 0.78 22.86
CA ARG A 290 -8.83 0.53 22.27
C ARG A 290 -7.95 1.77 22.48
N PRO A 291 -6.74 1.62 23.07
CA PRO A 291 -5.87 2.76 23.33
C PRO A 291 -5.40 3.44 22.04
N ASP A 292 -5.36 4.77 22.07
CA ASP A 292 -4.84 5.59 20.98
C ASP A 292 -3.31 5.58 20.95
N LYS A 293 -2.74 5.46 19.74
CA LYS A 293 -1.28 5.46 19.60
C LYS A 293 -0.68 6.82 20.02
N PRO A 294 0.32 6.83 20.92
CA PRO A 294 0.94 8.07 21.35
C PRO A 294 1.75 8.71 20.21
N PRO A 295 2.00 10.02 20.28
CA PRO A 295 2.89 10.70 19.35
C PRO A 295 4.27 10.05 19.27
N SER A 296 4.88 10.08 18.09
CA SER A 296 6.05 9.23 17.78
C SER A 296 7.37 9.69 18.39
N ASN A 297 7.52 10.98 18.70
CA ASN A 297 8.73 11.60 19.25
C ASN A 297 8.36 12.88 20.02
N GLY A 298 9.34 13.49 20.71
CA GLY A 298 9.14 14.72 21.48
C GLY A 298 8.57 15.89 20.68
N TYR A 299 9.00 16.07 19.42
CA TYR A 299 8.42 17.09 18.54
C TYR A 299 6.94 16.83 18.26
N SER A 300 6.56 15.58 17.98
CA SER A 300 5.17 15.21 17.71
C SER A 300 4.29 15.40 18.95
N MET A 301 4.83 15.13 20.15
CA MET A 301 4.17 15.41 21.43
C MET A 301 3.89 16.90 21.60
N PHE A 302 4.91 17.74 21.40
CA PHE A 302 4.78 19.19 21.44
C PHE A 302 3.73 19.70 20.45
N CYS A 303 3.78 19.21 19.20
CA CYS A 303 2.79 19.57 18.19
C CYS A 303 1.37 19.15 18.60
N ALA A 304 1.18 17.96 19.20
CA ALA A 304 -0.13 17.48 19.62
C ALA A 304 -0.73 18.34 20.74
N GLU A 305 0.07 18.73 21.73
CA GLU A 305 -0.34 19.61 22.82
C GLU A 305 -0.68 21.01 22.30
N LEU A 306 0.18 21.58 21.47
CA LEU A 306 0.00 22.91 20.90
C LEU A 306 -1.17 22.98 19.91
N MET A 307 -1.42 21.92 19.13
CA MET A 307 -2.60 21.83 18.26
C MET A 307 -3.90 21.74 19.07
N SER A 308 -3.86 21.16 20.27
CA SER A 308 -5.04 21.01 21.13
C SER A 308 -5.45 22.33 21.80
N SER A 309 -4.50 23.25 22.02
CA SER A 309 -4.74 24.56 22.63
C SER A 309 -5.20 25.64 21.63
N MET A 310 -4.86 25.52 20.35
CA MET A 310 -5.19 26.52 19.31
C MET A 310 -6.31 26.04 18.37
N LYS A 311 -7.52 25.78 18.86
CA LYS A 311 -8.58 25.18 18.03
C LYS A 311 -9.10 26.08 16.90
N ASP A 312 -8.99 27.41 17.07
CA ASP A 312 -9.55 28.42 16.15
C ASP A 312 -8.64 28.76 14.96
N VAL A 313 -7.37 28.33 14.99
CA VAL A 313 -6.40 28.56 13.90
C VAL A 313 -6.45 27.40 12.90
N PRO A 314 -6.47 27.65 11.57
CA PRO A 314 -6.46 26.59 10.56
C PRO A 314 -5.32 25.57 10.75
N SER A 315 -5.59 24.28 10.51
CA SER A 315 -4.65 23.20 10.83
C SER A 315 -3.28 23.32 10.14
N THR A 316 -3.25 23.90 8.95
CA THR A 316 -2.01 24.16 8.19
C THR A 316 -1.15 25.21 8.88
N GLU A 317 -1.77 26.28 9.38
CA GLU A 317 -1.09 27.35 10.12
C GLU A 317 -0.64 26.86 11.50
N ARG A 318 -1.45 26.06 12.20
CA ARG A 318 -1.05 25.44 13.46
C ARG A 318 0.24 24.64 13.34
N MET A 319 0.41 23.90 12.25
CA MET A 319 1.62 23.10 12.03
C MET A 319 2.85 24.00 11.78
N VAL A 320 2.68 25.11 11.05
CA VAL A 320 3.75 26.11 10.85
C VAL A 320 4.18 26.71 12.19
N MET A 321 3.21 27.12 13.02
CA MET A 321 3.44 27.65 14.37
C MET A 321 4.15 26.64 15.26
N CYS A 322 3.78 25.36 15.21
CA CYS A 322 4.47 24.30 15.94
C CYS A 322 5.94 24.16 15.51
N SER A 323 6.23 24.25 14.22
CA SER A 323 7.62 24.19 13.72
C SER A 323 8.46 25.39 14.16
N GLN A 324 7.89 26.60 14.15
CA GLN A 324 8.57 27.83 14.55
C GLN A 324 8.86 27.82 16.05
N ARG A 325 7.85 27.52 16.87
CA ARG A 325 8.02 27.46 18.33
C ARG A 325 8.99 26.36 18.75
N TRP A 326 8.95 25.19 18.11
CA TRP A 326 9.90 24.12 18.41
C TRP A 326 11.36 24.52 18.13
N LYS A 327 11.61 25.32 17.08
CA LYS A 327 12.97 25.81 16.80
C LYS A 327 13.49 26.72 17.92
N LEU A 328 12.61 27.53 18.51
CA LEU A 328 12.94 28.48 19.57
C LEU A 328 13.09 27.82 20.96
N LEU A 329 12.59 26.59 21.15
CA LEU A 329 12.74 25.87 22.41
C LEU A 329 14.20 25.49 22.71
N LYS A 330 14.57 25.59 23.99
CA LYS A 330 15.87 25.14 24.51
C LYS A 330 15.97 23.61 24.44
N GLN A 331 17.19 23.10 24.40
CA GLN A 331 17.42 21.65 24.33
C GLN A 331 16.84 20.92 25.54
N SER A 332 16.94 21.49 26.74
CA SER A 332 16.34 20.93 27.96
C SER A 332 14.82 20.75 27.87
N GLU A 333 14.12 21.71 27.25
CA GLU A 333 12.68 21.64 27.02
C GLU A 333 12.34 20.57 25.98
N LYS A 334 13.12 20.48 24.90
CA LYS A 334 12.98 19.42 23.88
C LYS A 334 13.18 18.02 24.49
N ASP A 335 14.15 17.88 25.38
CA ASP A 335 14.44 16.62 26.09
C ASP A 335 13.30 16.27 27.06
N ALA A 336 12.68 17.25 27.72
CA ALA A 336 11.50 17.03 28.55
C ALA A 336 10.31 16.49 27.73
N TYR A 337 10.06 17.04 26.53
CA TYR A 337 9.05 16.50 25.63
C TYR A 337 9.39 15.09 25.12
N GLN A 338 10.67 14.80 24.89
CA GLN A 338 11.13 13.47 24.52
C GLN A 338 10.88 12.46 25.65
N LYS A 339 11.22 12.79 26.90
CA LYS A 339 10.92 11.96 28.08
C LYS A 339 9.41 11.72 28.26
N ARG A 340 8.58 12.76 28.12
CA ARG A 340 7.11 12.61 28.17
C ARG A 340 6.56 11.73 27.05
N CYS A 341 7.15 11.82 25.85
CA CYS A 341 6.81 10.94 24.73
C CYS A 341 7.11 9.47 25.06
N GLU A 342 8.28 9.19 25.62
CA GLU A 342 8.69 7.85 26.03
C GLU A 342 7.81 7.30 27.15
N GLN A 343 7.43 8.14 28.12
CA GLN A 343 6.51 7.77 29.18
C GLN A 343 5.13 7.38 28.63
N LYS A 344 4.53 8.21 27.76
CA LYS A 344 3.25 7.86 27.12
C LYS A 344 3.31 6.62 26.24
N LYS A 345 4.47 6.30 25.65
CA LYS A 345 4.67 5.03 24.93
C LYS A 345 4.59 3.83 25.86
N LYS A 346 5.23 3.91 27.05
CA LYS A 346 5.15 2.86 28.06
C LYS A 346 3.72 2.69 28.58
N GLU A 347 3.04 3.79 28.88
CA GLU A 347 1.63 3.77 29.31
C GLU A 347 0.73 3.14 28.24
N PHE A 348 0.92 3.51 26.98
CA PHE A 348 0.22 2.91 25.85
C PHE A 348 0.50 1.41 25.72
N GLU A 349 1.73 0.95 25.90
CA GLU A 349 2.06 -0.47 25.88
C GLU A 349 1.35 -1.24 26.99
N ILE A 350 1.30 -0.68 28.20
CA ILE A 350 0.59 -1.27 29.34
C ILE A 350 -0.92 -1.33 29.04
N GLU A 351 -1.51 -0.21 28.62
CA GLU A 351 -2.94 -0.13 28.33
C GLU A 351 -3.33 -1.02 27.14
N MET A 352 -2.51 -1.06 26.10
CA MET A 352 -2.73 -1.92 24.93
C MET A 352 -2.67 -3.39 25.32
N ASN A 353 -1.74 -3.80 26.19
CA ASN A 353 -1.69 -5.16 26.72
C ASN A 353 -2.92 -5.47 27.59
N ARG A 354 -3.36 -4.54 28.45
CA ARG A 354 -4.59 -4.69 29.22
C ARG A 354 -5.80 -4.87 28.32
N TYR A 355 -5.92 -4.04 27.29
CA TYR A 355 -6.97 -4.14 26.28
C TYR A 355 -6.92 -5.50 25.56
N LEU A 356 -5.74 -5.92 25.07
CA LEU A 356 -5.59 -7.24 24.45
C LEU A 356 -6.05 -8.37 25.38
N CYS A 357 -5.73 -8.33 26.68
CA CYS A 357 -6.20 -9.33 27.65
C CYS A 357 -7.72 -9.30 27.89
N SER A 358 -8.39 -8.16 27.69
CA SER A 358 -9.84 -7.98 27.90
C SER A 358 -10.72 -8.47 26.73
N ILE A 359 -10.12 -8.67 25.55
CA ILE A 359 -10.84 -9.06 24.32
C ILE A 359 -10.61 -10.54 23.98
N SER A 360 -11.49 -11.12 23.15
CA SER A 360 -11.40 -12.53 22.75
C SER A 360 -10.12 -12.83 21.95
N VAL A 361 -9.62 -14.06 22.05
CA VAL A 361 -8.39 -14.53 21.39
C VAL A 361 -8.44 -14.34 19.86
N GLU A 362 -9.61 -14.52 19.25
CA GLU A 362 -9.85 -14.29 17.83
C GLU A 362 -9.67 -12.81 17.44
N GLU A 363 -10.17 -11.89 18.27
CA GLU A 363 -10.03 -10.46 18.06
C GLU A 363 -8.59 -9.98 18.36
N GLN A 364 -7.92 -10.59 19.35
CA GLN A 364 -6.48 -10.38 19.60
C GLN A 364 -5.65 -10.73 18.36
N GLN A 365 -5.90 -11.91 17.76
CA GLN A 365 -5.19 -12.34 16.55
C GLN A 365 -5.48 -11.41 15.36
N ARG A 366 -6.72 -10.94 15.19
CA ARG A 366 -7.09 -9.93 14.18
C ARG A 366 -6.30 -8.64 14.39
N ILE A 367 -6.28 -8.10 15.60
CA ILE A 367 -5.59 -6.85 15.93
C ILE A 367 -4.08 -6.98 15.74
N LEU A 368 -3.48 -8.11 16.16
CA LEU A 368 -2.05 -8.37 15.96
C LEU A 368 -1.70 -8.52 14.47
N ALA A 369 -2.55 -9.19 13.69
CA ALA A 369 -2.40 -9.29 12.24
C ALA A 369 -2.51 -7.92 11.55
N GLU A 370 -3.48 -7.08 11.96
CA GLU A 370 -3.61 -5.70 11.47
C GLU A 370 -2.38 -4.85 11.82
N GLN A 371 -1.84 -4.97 13.03
CA GLN A 371 -0.62 -4.26 13.45
C GLN A 371 0.61 -4.70 12.63
N LYS A 372 0.76 -6.00 12.37
CA LYS A 372 1.81 -6.54 11.47
C LYS A 372 1.65 -6.04 10.02
N MET A 373 0.42 -5.94 9.52
CA MET A 373 0.12 -5.51 8.15
C MET A 373 0.30 -4.00 7.92
N VAL A 374 0.09 -3.16 8.94
CA VAL A 374 0.36 -1.71 8.87
C VAL A 374 1.86 -1.41 8.83
N GLY A 375 2.70 -2.26 9.44
CA GLY A 375 4.15 -2.20 9.29
C GLY A 375 4.64 -2.49 7.86
N PHE A 376 3.88 -3.26 7.09
CA PHE A 376 4.23 -3.68 5.72
C PHE A 376 3.59 -2.80 4.62
N LYS A 377 2.49 -2.09 4.91
CA LYS A 377 1.73 -1.26 3.94
C LYS A 377 2.05 0.24 3.96
N LYS A 378 3.29 0.65 4.26
CA LYS A 378 3.75 2.02 3.98
C LYS A 378 4.16 2.25 2.50
N GLY A 379 3.64 1.43 1.59
CA GLY A 379 3.73 1.63 0.16
C GLY A 379 2.67 0.81 -0.57
N SER A 380 1.52 1.39 -0.89
CA SER A 380 0.71 1.12 -2.10
C SER A 380 -0.75 1.54 -1.89
N SER A 381 -1.12 2.67 -2.50
CA SER A 381 -2.40 2.84 -3.19
C SER A 381 -2.19 3.76 -4.41
N PRO A 382 -2.80 3.47 -5.56
CA PRO A 382 -2.43 4.06 -6.84
C PRO A 382 -3.28 5.31 -7.14
N ALA A 383 -2.65 6.47 -7.16
CA ALA A 383 -3.15 7.64 -7.87
C ALA A 383 -1.96 8.46 -8.40
N SER A 384 -1.67 8.23 -9.67
CA SER A 384 -0.98 9.12 -10.62
C SER A 384 -0.30 10.37 -10.05
N LYS A 385 1.02 10.29 -9.81
CA LYS A 385 1.94 11.40 -10.01
C LYS A 385 3.22 10.89 -10.66
N LYS A 386 3.60 11.57 -11.75
CA LYS A 386 4.76 11.31 -12.59
C LYS A 386 6.04 11.12 -11.78
N ASN A 387 6.88 10.23 -12.30
CA ASN A 387 8.26 9.97 -11.91
C ASN A 387 9.02 11.21 -11.44
N SER A 388 9.42 11.20 -10.17
CA SER A 388 10.79 11.52 -9.79
C SER A 388 11.19 10.55 -8.67
N LYS A 389 12.01 9.56 -9.03
CA LYS A 389 12.72 8.75 -8.03
C LYS A 389 13.58 9.72 -7.23
N ALA A 390 13.16 10.03 -6.01
CA ALA A 390 14.06 10.56 -5.00
C ALA A 390 15.10 9.47 -4.72
N LYS A 391 16.20 9.52 -5.47
CA LYS A 391 17.49 9.04 -4.96
C LYS A 391 17.65 9.71 -3.60
N VAL A 392 17.78 8.91 -2.54
CA VAL A 392 18.43 9.35 -1.31
C VAL A 392 19.77 9.92 -1.77
N SER A 393 19.87 11.25 -1.82
CA SER A 393 21.11 11.90 -2.21
C SER A 393 22.01 11.85 -0.99
N THR A 394 22.85 10.82 -0.92
CA THR A 394 24.16 10.87 -0.24
C THR A 394 25.14 11.77 -1.00
N LYS A 395 24.63 12.87 -1.56
CA LYS A 395 25.41 13.88 -2.25
C LYS A 395 25.65 14.99 -1.22
N PRO A 396 26.92 15.35 -0.91
CA PRO A 396 27.18 16.50 -0.05
C PRO A 396 26.40 17.71 -0.59
N LYS A 397 25.83 18.51 0.31
CA LYS A 397 25.19 19.78 -0.05
C LYS A 397 26.15 20.51 -0.99
N ARG A 398 25.66 20.90 -2.18
CA ARG A 398 26.48 21.60 -3.17
C ARG A 398 27.11 22.84 -2.51
N PRO A 399 28.34 23.21 -2.87
CA PRO A 399 28.98 24.42 -2.34
C PRO A 399 28.07 25.63 -2.58
N ILE A 400 27.94 26.46 -1.56
CA ILE A 400 27.15 27.69 -1.57
C ILE A 400 27.82 28.64 -2.58
N SER A 401 27.09 29.04 -3.62
CA SER A 401 27.59 29.98 -4.63
C SER A 401 28.00 31.31 -4.01
N ALA A 402 29.05 31.97 -4.53
CA ALA A 402 29.53 33.28 -4.07
C ALA A 402 28.40 34.32 -3.89
N MET A 403 27.38 34.28 -4.75
CA MET A 403 26.18 35.12 -4.65
C MET A 403 25.38 34.86 -3.37
N PHE A 404 25.22 33.60 -2.97
CA PHE A 404 24.51 33.24 -1.76
C PHE A 404 25.29 33.62 -0.49
N ILE A 405 26.62 33.51 -0.52
CA ILE A 405 27.49 33.97 0.58
C ILE A 405 27.32 35.48 0.78
N PHE A 406 27.30 36.25 -0.32
CA PHE A 406 27.02 37.67 -0.29
C PHE A 406 25.61 37.99 0.24
N ALA A 407 24.60 37.27 -0.25
CA ALA A 407 23.22 37.46 0.19
C ALA A 407 23.07 37.18 1.68
N GLU A 408 23.71 36.15 2.22
CA GLU A 408 23.63 35.80 3.65
C GLU A 408 24.29 36.86 4.55
N GLU A 409 25.37 37.51 4.09
CA GLU A 409 26.01 38.61 4.81
C GLU A 409 25.18 39.91 4.79
N LYS A 410 24.54 40.22 3.65
CA LYS A 410 23.86 41.51 3.46
C LYS A 410 22.36 41.49 3.78
N ARG A 411 21.72 40.32 3.74
CA ARG A 411 20.27 40.18 3.98
C ARG A 411 19.83 40.68 5.36
N PRO A 412 20.53 40.40 6.49
CA PRO A 412 20.12 40.89 7.81
C PRO A 412 20.15 42.41 7.90
N LYS A 413 21.17 43.05 7.30
CA LYS A 413 21.29 44.52 7.27
C LYS A 413 20.19 45.15 6.42
N LEU A 414 19.91 44.56 5.27
CA LEU A 414 18.90 45.06 4.34
C LEU A 414 17.47 44.85 4.87
N GLN A 415 17.23 43.77 5.63
CA GLN A 415 15.96 43.53 6.35
C GLN A 415 15.74 44.52 7.50
N GLN A 416 16.82 44.95 8.17
CA GLN A 416 16.76 45.94 9.25
C GLN A 416 16.51 47.36 8.71
N GLU A 417 17.11 47.72 7.58
CA GLU A 417 16.91 49.03 6.93
C GLU A 417 15.57 49.13 6.20
N ARG A 418 14.99 47.99 5.76
CA ARG A 418 13.73 47.93 5.02
C ARG A 418 12.84 46.80 5.56
N PRO A 419 12.32 46.95 6.79
CA PRO A 419 11.49 45.92 7.42
C PRO A 419 10.16 45.67 6.68
N ASP A 420 9.71 46.61 5.86
CA ASP A 420 8.44 46.55 5.12
C ASP A 420 8.53 45.73 3.81
N LEU A 421 9.74 45.39 3.35
CA LEU A 421 9.93 44.63 2.12
C LEU A 421 9.72 43.12 2.36
N SER A 422 9.02 42.48 1.42
CA SER A 422 8.85 41.03 1.47
C SER A 422 10.16 40.30 1.18
N ASP A 423 10.28 39.08 1.71
CA ASP A 423 11.45 38.20 1.55
C ASP A 423 11.83 37.96 0.06
N SER A 424 10.82 38.01 -0.83
CA SER A 424 10.94 37.88 -2.29
C SER A 424 11.54 39.13 -2.95
N GLU A 425 11.14 40.30 -2.48
CA GLU A 425 11.67 41.60 -2.94
C GLU A 425 13.10 41.82 -2.44
N LEU A 426 13.37 41.45 -1.20
CA LEU A 426 14.70 41.48 -0.62
C LEU A 426 15.69 40.60 -1.40
N THR A 427 15.24 39.41 -1.82
CA THR A 427 16.04 38.50 -2.66
C THR A 427 16.33 39.10 -4.03
N ARG A 428 15.36 39.76 -4.67
CA ARG A 428 15.56 40.47 -5.95
C ARG A 428 16.51 41.65 -5.80
N LEU A 429 16.41 42.40 -4.70
CA LEU A 429 17.28 43.53 -4.41
C LEU A 429 18.73 43.08 -4.18
N LEU A 430 18.93 42.01 -3.41
CA LEU A 430 20.25 41.42 -3.21
C LEU A 430 20.87 40.91 -4.53
N ALA A 431 20.07 40.32 -5.43
CA ALA A 431 20.53 39.91 -6.76
C ALA A 431 20.98 41.08 -7.64
N ARG A 432 20.26 42.21 -7.58
CA ARG A 432 20.68 43.46 -8.25
C ARG A 432 21.97 43.99 -7.64
N MET A 433 22.02 44.13 -6.32
CA MET A 433 23.22 44.59 -5.59
C MET A 433 24.45 43.73 -5.90
N TRP A 434 24.29 42.41 -6.05
CA TRP A 434 25.36 41.53 -6.48
C TRP A 434 25.81 41.79 -7.91
N ASN A 435 24.89 41.96 -8.86
CA ASN A 435 25.26 42.28 -10.24
C ASN A 435 26.00 43.60 -10.34
N ASP A 436 25.64 44.58 -9.50
CA ASP A 436 26.27 45.90 -9.42
C ASP A 436 27.60 45.90 -8.63
N LEU A 437 27.97 44.82 -7.95
CA LEU A 437 29.29 44.72 -7.32
C LEU A 437 30.40 44.73 -8.37
N SER A 438 31.47 45.47 -8.07
CA SER A 438 32.69 45.43 -8.85
C SER A 438 33.35 44.04 -8.77
N ASP A 439 34.11 43.68 -9.81
CA ASP A 439 34.77 42.37 -9.89
C ASP A 439 35.69 42.11 -8.71
N LYS A 440 36.40 43.13 -8.21
CA LYS A 440 37.21 43.03 -6.98
C LYS A 440 36.40 42.62 -5.74
N LYS A 441 35.16 43.10 -5.61
CA LYS A 441 34.26 42.74 -4.49
C LYS A 441 33.64 41.36 -4.69
N LYS A 442 33.28 41.00 -5.93
CA LYS A 442 32.81 39.64 -6.27
C LYS A 442 33.90 38.59 -6.04
N GLU A 443 35.16 38.93 -6.31
CA GLU A 443 36.31 38.03 -6.14
C GLU A 443 36.50 37.57 -4.69
N LYS A 444 36.25 38.46 -3.71
CA LYS A 444 36.25 38.11 -2.29
C LYS A 444 35.28 36.96 -1.98
N TYR A 445 34.08 36.99 -2.54
CA TYR A 445 33.07 35.96 -2.32
C TYR A 445 33.32 34.69 -3.13
N LYS A 446 33.93 34.79 -4.32
CA LYS A 446 34.40 33.63 -5.09
C LYS A 446 35.52 32.88 -4.38
N ASN A 447 36.47 33.59 -3.75
CA ASN A 447 37.51 32.98 -2.93
C ASN A 447 36.92 32.27 -1.71
N LEU A 448 35.92 32.88 -1.05
CA LEU A 448 35.19 32.23 0.05
C LEU A 448 34.42 30.98 -0.40
N GLU A 449 33.79 31.00 -1.57
CA GLU A 449 33.15 29.84 -2.19
C GLU A 449 34.17 28.72 -2.44
N ALA A 450 35.35 29.05 -2.98
CA ALA A 450 36.41 28.08 -3.23
C ALA A 450 36.91 27.41 -1.94
N VAL A 451 37.10 28.18 -0.87
CA VAL A 451 37.52 27.67 0.45
C VAL A 451 36.44 26.76 1.05
N LEU A 452 35.18 27.18 1.06
CA LEU A 452 34.07 26.38 1.60
C LEU A 452 33.83 25.11 0.78
N LYS A 453 34.05 25.15 -0.53
CA LYS A 453 34.01 23.99 -1.42
C LYS A 453 35.11 22.99 -1.06
N ALA A 454 36.35 23.44 -0.93
CA ALA A 454 37.48 22.59 -0.54
C ALA A 454 37.26 21.94 0.85
N GLU A 455 36.70 22.69 1.81
CA GLU A 455 36.38 22.18 3.14
C GLU A 455 35.24 21.15 3.11
N SER A 456 34.23 21.34 2.25
CA SER A 456 33.14 20.37 2.06
C SER A 456 33.60 19.06 1.40
N GLU A 457 34.54 19.13 0.46
CA GLU A 457 35.13 17.96 -0.18
C GLU A 457 36.02 17.18 0.80
N LYS A 458 36.75 17.87 1.68
CA LYS A 458 37.53 17.26 2.77
C LYS A 458 36.62 16.56 3.78
N ARG A 459 35.55 17.22 4.26
CA ARG A 459 34.53 16.60 5.12
C ARG A 459 33.83 15.41 4.47
N GLY A 460 33.54 15.48 3.18
CA GLY A 460 32.91 14.38 2.44
C GLY A 460 33.81 13.14 2.28
N LYS A 461 35.12 13.33 2.24
CA LYS A 461 36.10 12.23 2.29
C LYS A 461 36.22 11.62 3.69
N GLU A 462 36.19 12.44 4.74
CA GLU A 462 36.18 11.99 6.13
C GLU A 462 34.87 11.28 6.54
N GLU A 463 33.71 11.70 6.02
CA GLU A 463 32.42 11.03 6.28
C GLU A 463 32.30 9.66 5.61
N LYS A 464 32.89 9.48 4.41
CA LYS A 464 32.95 8.18 3.72
C LYS A 464 33.79 7.14 4.45
N GLY A 465 34.75 7.56 5.28
CA GLY A 465 35.56 6.66 6.11
C GLY A 465 34.87 6.15 7.38
N LYS A 466 33.62 6.56 7.65
CA LYS A 466 32.91 6.25 8.91
C LYS A 466 31.90 5.10 8.80
N LEU A 467 31.77 4.43 7.66
CA LEU A 467 30.88 3.27 7.49
C LEU A 467 31.66 2.11 6.85
N PRO A 468 31.42 0.85 7.25
CA PRO A 468 32.05 -0.30 6.60
C PRO A 468 31.55 -0.40 5.15
N ASP A 469 32.41 -0.87 4.24
CA ASP A 469 32.01 -1.11 2.86
C ASP A 469 30.87 -2.13 2.78
N PRO A 470 29.82 -1.90 1.97
CA PRO A 470 28.70 -2.81 1.87
C PRO A 470 29.13 -4.20 1.37
N PRO A 471 28.42 -5.27 1.79
CA PRO A 471 28.80 -6.64 1.51
C PRO A 471 28.69 -6.94 0.01
N LYS A 472 29.70 -7.62 -0.54
CA LYS A 472 29.79 -7.97 -1.96
C LYS A 472 29.00 -9.23 -2.27
N THR A 473 28.35 -9.26 -3.44
CA THR A 473 27.65 -10.46 -3.90
C THR A 473 28.62 -11.53 -4.40
N ALA A 474 28.16 -12.78 -4.51
CA ALA A 474 28.97 -13.86 -5.07
C ALA A 474 29.50 -13.54 -6.48
N GLN A 475 28.68 -12.85 -7.28
CA GLN A 475 29.05 -12.38 -8.60
C GLN A 475 30.14 -11.31 -8.54
N ASP A 476 30.03 -10.34 -7.63
CA ASP A 476 31.02 -9.26 -7.49
C ASP A 476 32.39 -9.80 -7.04
N ILE A 477 32.40 -10.75 -6.11
CA ILE A 477 33.64 -11.38 -5.62
C ILE A 477 34.31 -12.17 -6.75
N TRP A 478 33.52 -12.92 -7.53
CA TRP A 478 34.04 -13.63 -8.70
C TRP A 478 34.55 -12.66 -9.77
N GLN A 479 33.78 -11.63 -10.14
CA GLN A 479 34.19 -10.61 -11.11
C GLN A 479 35.48 -9.92 -10.68
N HIS A 480 35.61 -9.54 -9.40
CA HIS A 480 36.86 -8.98 -8.86
C HIS A 480 38.06 -9.93 -8.97
N SER A 481 37.83 -11.24 -8.89
CA SER A 481 38.92 -12.22 -9.02
C SER A 481 39.39 -12.43 -10.46
N VAL A 482 38.53 -12.18 -11.46
CA VAL A 482 38.83 -12.42 -12.87
C VAL A 482 38.93 -11.14 -13.71
N ILE A 483 38.65 -9.97 -13.12
CA ILE A 483 38.63 -8.68 -13.83
C ILE A 483 39.95 -8.39 -14.53
N GLY A 484 41.10 -8.77 -13.96
CA GLY A 484 42.41 -8.57 -14.58
C GLY A 484 42.53 -9.31 -15.91
N ASP A 485 42.17 -10.59 -15.92
CA ASP A 485 42.24 -11.45 -17.11
C ASP A 485 41.26 -10.99 -18.20
N TYR A 486 40.05 -10.60 -17.82
CA TYR A 486 39.06 -10.09 -18.75
C TYR A 486 39.45 -8.70 -19.29
N MET A 487 40.01 -7.81 -18.47
CA MET A 487 40.52 -6.51 -18.93
C MET A 487 41.65 -6.68 -19.95
N ALA A 488 42.57 -7.63 -19.74
CA ALA A 488 43.61 -7.96 -20.70
C ALA A 488 43.04 -8.51 -22.01
N ARG A 489 42.07 -9.44 -21.95
CA ARG A 489 41.40 -10.02 -23.14
C ARG A 489 40.66 -8.98 -23.98
N PHE A 490 40.11 -7.95 -23.36
CA PHE A 490 39.34 -6.90 -24.04
C PHE A 490 40.11 -5.58 -24.21
N LYS A 491 41.46 -5.60 -24.19
CA LYS A 491 42.30 -4.41 -24.44
C LYS A 491 41.93 -3.20 -23.56
N ASN A 492 41.69 -3.43 -22.27
CA ASN A 492 41.21 -2.44 -21.29
C ASN A 492 39.82 -1.82 -21.59
N ASP A 493 39.03 -2.41 -22.49
CA ASP A 493 37.63 -2.04 -22.69
C ASP A 493 36.77 -2.61 -21.55
N ARG A 494 36.64 -1.80 -20.49
CA ARG A 494 35.94 -2.16 -19.26
C ARG A 494 34.47 -2.57 -19.48
N PRO A 495 33.65 -1.85 -20.26
CA PRO A 495 32.28 -2.28 -20.56
C PRO A 495 32.19 -3.65 -21.25
N LYS A 496 33.09 -3.94 -22.20
CA LYS A 496 33.10 -5.24 -22.89
C LYS A 496 33.56 -6.37 -21.97
N ALA A 497 34.58 -6.11 -21.14
CA ALA A 497 35.05 -7.05 -20.12
C ALA A 497 33.94 -7.37 -19.11
N GLU A 498 33.24 -6.36 -18.58
CA GLU A 498 32.13 -6.53 -17.64
C GLU A 498 30.98 -7.35 -18.24
N LYS A 499 30.59 -7.08 -19.49
CA LYS A 499 29.55 -7.83 -20.20
C LYS A 499 29.92 -9.28 -20.46
N ALA A 500 31.18 -9.55 -20.83
CA ALA A 500 31.67 -10.90 -21.05
C ALA A 500 31.73 -11.70 -19.73
N MET A 501 32.17 -11.07 -18.64
CA MET A 501 32.14 -11.70 -17.32
C MET A 501 30.70 -12.01 -16.88
N GLU A 502 29.75 -11.09 -17.07
CA GLU A 502 28.34 -11.34 -16.74
C GLU A 502 27.75 -12.53 -17.51
N ALA A 503 28.09 -12.67 -18.80
CA ALA A 503 27.68 -13.83 -19.59
C ALA A 503 28.25 -15.13 -19.02
N THR A 504 29.54 -15.17 -18.70
CA THR A 504 30.20 -16.36 -18.13
C THR A 504 29.65 -16.71 -16.74
N TRP A 505 29.33 -15.71 -15.91
CA TRP A 505 28.66 -15.93 -14.63
C TRP A 505 27.28 -16.57 -14.82
N ASN A 506 26.50 -16.12 -15.80
CA ASN A 506 25.16 -16.66 -16.04
C ASN A 506 25.20 -18.11 -16.54
N THR A 507 26.19 -18.48 -17.34
CA THR A 507 26.37 -19.86 -17.86
C THR A 507 27.09 -20.80 -16.90
N MET A 508 27.74 -20.29 -15.85
CA MET A 508 28.48 -21.08 -14.88
C MET A 508 27.55 -22.01 -14.05
N GLU A 509 28.00 -23.24 -13.82
CA GLU A 509 27.20 -24.25 -13.13
C GLU A 509 27.04 -23.94 -11.64
N LYS A 510 25.97 -24.48 -11.03
CA LYS A 510 25.71 -24.29 -9.59
C LYS A 510 26.90 -24.74 -8.74
N LYS A 511 27.61 -25.82 -9.11
CA LYS A 511 28.76 -26.35 -8.37
C LYS A 511 29.94 -25.37 -8.31
N GLU A 512 30.18 -24.64 -9.38
CA GLU A 512 31.25 -23.64 -9.50
C GLU A 512 30.89 -22.34 -8.74
N LYS A 513 29.60 -22.00 -8.68
CA LYS A 513 29.09 -20.84 -7.92
C LYS A 513 29.17 -21.02 -6.41
N ILE A 514 29.16 -22.27 -5.89
CA ILE A 514 29.15 -22.55 -4.44
C ILE A 514 30.32 -21.88 -3.72
N MET A 515 31.52 -21.88 -4.31
CA MET A 515 32.70 -21.29 -3.67
C MET A 515 32.56 -19.76 -3.50
N TRP A 516 31.96 -19.08 -4.48
CA TRP A 516 31.74 -17.63 -4.47
C TRP A 516 30.59 -17.24 -3.55
N ILE A 517 29.56 -18.09 -3.47
CA ILE A 517 28.46 -17.93 -2.51
C ILE A 517 28.97 -18.06 -1.08
N LYS A 518 29.88 -19.00 -0.80
CA LYS A 518 30.53 -19.12 0.52
C LYS A 518 31.35 -17.87 0.87
N LYS A 519 32.18 -17.37 -0.06
CA LYS A 519 32.94 -16.12 0.13
C LYS A 519 32.04 -14.90 0.34
N ALA A 520 30.91 -14.81 -0.37
CA ALA A 520 29.93 -13.74 -0.16
C ALA A 520 29.25 -13.81 1.20
N ALA A 521 28.94 -15.02 1.69
CA ALA A 521 28.42 -15.21 3.04
C ALA A 521 29.45 -14.85 4.13
N GLU A 522 30.74 -15.06 3.89
CA GLU A 522 31.82 -14.60 4.77
C GLU A 522 31.98 -13.08 4.75
N ASP A 523 31.90 -12.44 3.58
CA ASP A 523 31.96 -10.97 3.47
C ASP A 523 30.73 -10.30 4.09
N GLN A 524 29.55 -10.93 4.00
CA GLN A 524 28.35 -10.54 4.72
C GLN A 524 28.56 -10.57 6.25
N LYS A 525 29.19 -11.63 6.77
CA LYS A 525 29.54 -11.73 8.20
C LYS A 525 30.58 -10.69 8.61
N ARG A 526 31.56 -10.39 7.75
CA ARG A 526 32.53 -9.31 7.96
C ARG A 526 31.84 -7.96 8.05
N TYR A 527 30.93 -7.63 7.12
CA TYR A 527 30.15 -6.40 7.17
C TYR A 527 29.29 -6.30 8.44
N GLU A 528 28.61 -7.37 8.83
CA GLU A 528 27.80 -7.41 10.06
C GLU A 528 28.66 -7.22 11.33
N ARG A 529 29.86 -7.81 11.36
CA ARG A 529 30.83 -7.61 12.44
C ARG A 529 31.34 -6.17 12.50
N ASP A 530 31.82 -5.63 11.39
CA ASP A 530 32.37 -4.28 11.31
C ASP A 530 31.29 -3.22 11.66
N LEU A 531 30.03 -3.48 11.28
CA LEU A 531 28.87 -2.63 11.61
C LEU A 531 28.44 -2.78 13.08
N SER A 532 28.59 -3.97 13.67
CA SER A 532 28.40 -4.19 15.10
C SER A 532 29.49 -3.53 15.94
N GLU A 533 30.73 -3.52 15.45
CA GLU A 533 31.89 -2.92 16.11
C GLU A 533 31.81 -1.38 16.10
N MET A 534 31.34 -0.79 15.00
CA MET A 534 31.07 0.67 14.93
C MET A 534 29.78 1.11 15.65
N ARG A 535 28.89 0.16 16.00
CA ARG A 535 27.73 0.41 16.86
C ARG A 535 28.07 0.31 18.35
N ALA A 536 29.23 -0.23 18.70
CA ALA A 536 29.73 -0.21 20.06
C ALA A 536 30.29 1.20 20.38
N PRO A 537 29.86 1.84 21.48
CA PRO A 537 30.46 3.11 21.89
C PRO A 537 31.95 2.92 22.21
N PRO A 538 32.80 3.97 22.06
CA PRO A 538 34.18 3.90 22.52
C PRO A 538 34.20 3.52 24.00
N ALA A 539 35.19 2.72 24.40
CA ALA A 539 35.33 2.20 25.75
C ALA A 539 35.38 3.34 26.78
N VAL A 540 34.22 3.70 27.30
CA VAL A 540 34.06 4.47 28.51
C VAL A 540 33.61 3.50 29.59
N VAL A 541 34.33 3.55 30.69
CA VAL A 541 34.21 2.80 31.93
C VAL A 541 32.77 2.41 32.25
N ALA A 542 32.60 1.12 32.59
CA ALA A 542 31.35 0.46 32.90
C ALA A 542 30.41 1.28 33.81
N SER A 543 29.28 1.71 33.26
CA SER A 543 28.09 2.10 34.04
C SER A 543 26.81 1.63 33.34
N GLY A 544 26.75 0.32 33.14
CA GLY A 544 25.54 -0.38 32.72
C GLY A 544 25.18 -1.50 33.70
N LYS A 545 25.29 -1.26 35.01
CA LYS A 545 24.64 -2.16 35.97
C LYS A 545 23.13 -1.94 35.83
N LYS A 546 22.42 -2.97 35.35
CA LYS A 546 21.01 -3.14 35.73
C LYS A 546 20.92 -2.93 37.24
N MET A 547 20.00 -2.08 37.69
CA MET A 547 19.68 -1.93 39.11
C MET A 547 19.45 -3.34 39.66
N LYS A 548 20.32 -3.80 40.56
CA LYS A 548 20.12 -5.06 41.26
C LYS A 548 19.21 -4.72 42.43
N PHE A 549 17.99 -5.23 42.43
CA PHE A 549 17.10 -5.08 43.56
C PHE A 549 17.60 -5.94 44.71
N ASP A 550 17.65 -5.38 45.91
CA ASP A 550 18.12 -6.10 47.08
C ASP A 550 17.13 -7.21 47.44
N GLY A 551 17.63 -8.42 47.66
CA GLY A 551 16.79 -9.62 47.86
C GLY A 551 16.12 -10.22 46.62
N GLU A 552 16.31 -9.67 45.40
CA GLU A 552 15.77 -10.29 44.18
C GLU A 552 16.40 -11.68 43.94
N PRO A 553 15.60 -12.74 43.80
CA PRO A 553 16.13 -14.07 43.52
C PRO A 553 17.00 -14.06 42.25
N LYS A 554 18.14 -14.76 42.28
CA LYS A 554 19.03 -14.86 41.11
C LYS A 554 18.50 -15.88 40.11
N LYS A 555 18.53 -15.55 38.82
CA LYS A 555 18.08 -16.45 37.76
C LYS A 555 18.89 -17.75 37.74
N PRO A 556 18.25 -18.93 37.84
CA PRO A 556 18.92 -20.22 37.79
C PRO A 556 19.31 -20.59 36.35
N PRO A 557 20.13 -21.65 36.16
CA PRO A 557 20.44 -22.19 34.84
C PRO A 557 19.19 -22.51 34.01
N SER A 558 19.18 -22.08 32.74
CA SER A 558 18.02 -22.20 31.85
C SER A 558 17.86 -23.60 31.24
N ASN A 559 18.92 -24.41 31.26
CA ASN A 559 18.92 -25.77 30.71
C ASN A 559 20.00 -26.64 31.40
N GLY A 560 19.96 -27.95 31.14
CA GLY A 560 20.90 -28.91 31.73
C GLY A 560 22.37 -28.61 31.40
N TYR A 561 22.66 -28.14 30.19
CA TYR A 561 24.02 -27.75 29.79
C TYR A 561 24.53 -26.56 30.62
N GLN A 562 23.71 -25.56 30.87
CA GLN A 562 24.09 -24.42 31.70
C GLN A 562 24.36 -24.83 33.14
N LYS A 563 23.56 -25.75 33.70
CA LYS A 563 23.79 -26.26 35.06
C LYS A 563 25.09 -27.06 35.13
N PHE A 564 25.37 -27.88 34.12
CA PHE A 564 26.62 -28.61 33.99
C PHE A 564 27.82 -27.66 33.85
N SER A 565 27.72 -26.64 32.99
CA SER A 565 28.78 -25.65 32.83
C SER A 565 29.04 -24.84 34.10
N GLN A 566 27.99 -24.53 34.87
CA GLN A 566 28.13 -23.86 36.15
C GLN A 566 28.92 -24.72 37.14
N GLU A 567 28.62 -26.02 37.19
CA GLU A 567 29.32 -26.97 38.06
C GLU A 567 30.80 -27.11 37.69
N MET A 568 31.09 -27.28 36.40
CA MET A 568 32.47 -27.39 35.91
C MET A 568 33.29 -26.11 36.12
N LEU A 569 32.64 -24.94 36.10
CA LEU A 569 33.30 -23.66 36.41
C LEU A 569 33.46 -23.43 37.92
N SER A 570 32.57 -23.96 38.75
CA SER A 570 32.64 -23.83 40.21
C SER A 570 33.62 -24.82 40.86
N ASN A 571 33.85 -25.98 40.26
CA ASN A 571 34.76 -27.01 40.80
C ASN A 571 36.25 -26.64 40.66
N GLY A 572 36.57 -25.55 39.96
CA GLY A 572 37.92 -24.97 39.89
C GLY A 572 38.94 -25.71 39.02
N GLU A 573 38.64 -26.92 38.53
CA GLU A 573 39.52 -27.73 37.68
C GLU A 573 40.03 -26.99 36.43
N LEU A 574 39.21 -26.12 35.84
CA LEU A 574 39.50 -25.42 34.60
C LEU A 574 40.05 -23.99 34.82
N ASN A 575 40.39 -23.62 36.06
CA ASN A 575 40.79 -22.25 36.39
C ASN A 575 42.15 -21.82 35.79
N HIS A 576 42.97 -22.76 35.35
CA HIS A 576 44.26 -22.48 34.71
C HIS A 576 44.11 -22.05 33.23
N LEU A 577 42.97 -22.34 32.60
CA LEU A 577 42.73 -22.00 31.20
C LEU A 577 42.06 -20.62 31.04
N PRO A 578 42.22 -19.92 29.90
CA PRO A 578 41.42 -18.74 29.57
C PRO A 578 39.93 -19.07 29.42
N MET A 579 39.02 -18.15 29.76
CA MET A 579 37.56 -18.39 29.79
C MET A 579 37.01 -18.96 28.47
N LYS A 580 37.57 -18.56 27.33
CA LYS A 580 37.19 -19.08 26.00
C LYS A 580 37.51 -20.57 25.84
N GLU A 581 38.65 -21.01 26.36
CA GLU A 581 39.09 -22.41 26.32
C GLU A 581 38.36 -23.25 27.37
N ARG A 582 38.07 -22.69 28.56
CA ARG A 582 37.19 -23.34 29.55
C ARG A 582 35.84 -23.71 28.95
N MET A 583 35.21 -22.76 28.25
CA MET A 583 33.90 -22.98 27.64
C MET A 583 33.97 -24.00 26.49
N GLY A 584 35.08 -24.04 25.75
CA GLY A 584 35.35 -25.07 24.74
C GLY A 584 35.46 -26.48 25.35
N GLU A 585 36.26 -26.62 26.41
CA GLU A 585 36.47 -27.89 27.11
C GLU A 585 35.18 -28.38 27.78
N ILE A 586 34.42 -27.49 28.42
CA ILE A 586 33.11 -27.80 29.00
C ILE A 586 32.12 -28.27 27.93
N GLY A 587 32.11 -27.62 26.76
CA GLY A 587 31.30 -28.05 25.63
C GLY A 587 31.68 -29.46 25.15
N GLY A 588 32.98 -29.75 25.05
CA GLY A 588 33.50 -31.07 24.68
C GLY A 588 33.18 -32.16 25.70
N ARG A 589 33.27 -31.86 27.00
CA ARG A 589 32.89 -32.78 28.09
C ARG A 589 31.38 -33.02 28.13
N TRP A 590 30.56 -32.00 27.89
CA TRP A 590 29.12 -32.16 27.78
C TRP A 590 28.72 -33.08 26.63
N GLN A 591 29.35 -32.97 25.46
CA GLN A 591 29.04 -33.86 24.33
C GLN A 591 29.34 -35.33 24.65
N ARG A 592 30.47 -35.59 25.34
CA ARG A 592 30.90 -36.93 25.78
C ARG A 592 30.10 -37.50 26.96
N LEU A 593 29.30 -36.68 27.64
CA LEU A 593 28.53 -37.10 28.81
C LEU A 593 27.40 -38.09 28.42
N PRO A 594 27.22 -39.21 29.15
CA PRO A 594 26.13 -40.16 28.91
C PRO A 594 24.75 -39.50 29.00
N GLN A 595 23.79 -39.97 28.21
CA GLN A 595 22.44 -39.39 28.15
C GLN A 595 21.74 -39.38 29.52
N LYS A 596 21.91 -40.44 30.32
CA LYS A 596 21.37 -40.55 31.69
C LYS A 596 21.85 -39.40 32.60
N GLU A 597 23.10 -38.97 32.44
CA GLU A 597 23.67 -37.86 33.21
C GLU A 597 23.23 -36.50 32.67
N LYS A 598 23.13 -36.35 31.34
CA LYS A 598 22.52 -35.16 30.71
C LYS A 598 21.08 -34.94 31.19
N ASP A 599 20.31 -36.01 31.30
CA ASP A 599 18.93 -35.98 31.80
C ASP A 599 18.87 -35.63 33.29
N ARG A 600 19.83 -36.11 34.11
CA ARG A 600 19.99 -35.69 35.50
C ARG A 600 20.22 -34.18 35.60
N TYR A 601 21.13 -33.61 34.81
CA TYR A 601 21.39 -32.17 34.80
C TYR A 601 20.19 -31.37 34.28
N LYS A 602 19.46 -31.89 33.30
CA LYS A 602 18.20 -31.29 32.82
C LYS A 602 17.16 -31.23 33.93
N LYS A 603 16.95 -32.33 34.66
CA LYS A 603 16.01 -32.39 35.79
C LYS A 603 16.38 -31.40 36.90
N ILE A 604 17.67 -31.29 37.23
CA ILE A 604 18.16 -30.31 38.23
C ILE A 604 17.92 -28.87 37.77
N ALA A 605 18.14 -28.54 36.49
CA ALA A 605 17.90 -27.20 35.95
C ALA A 605 16.40 -26.85 35.96
N GLU A 606 15.53 -27.80 35.60
CA GLU A 606 14.07 -27.64 35.64
C GLU A 606 13.55 -27.45 37.07
N GLU A 607 14.05 -28.23 38.04
CA GLU A 607 13.72 -28.10 39.46
C GLU A 607 14.13 -26.71 39.99
N LYS A 608 15.35 -26.26 39.67
CA LYS A 608 15.84 -24.92 40.06
C LYS A 608 15.02 -23.79 39.41
N GLN A 609 14.54 -23.97 38.18
CA GLN A 609 13.63 -23.00 37.55
C GLN A 609 12.26 -22.95 38.22
N LYS A 610 11.70 -24.11 38.61
CA LYS A 610 10.44 -24.16 39.35
C LYS A 610 10.60 -23.45 40.71
N GLN A 611 11.68 -23.75 41.44
CA GLN A 611 11.99 -23.08 42.71
C GLN A 611 12.16 -21.56 42.54
N TYR A 612 12.85 -21.12 41.49
CA TYR A 612 13.01 -19.70 41.19
C TYR A 612 11.69 -19.00 40.88
N LYS A 613 10.78 -19.65 40.13
CA LYS A 613 9.45 -19.06 39.86
C LYS A 613 8.67 -18.83 41.15
N VAL A 614 8.68 -19.81 42.06
CA VAL A 614 8.02 -19.67 43.37
C VAL A 614 8.69 -18.57 44.21
N GLN A 615 10.02 -18.53 44.27
CA GLN A 615 10.75 -17.49 45.02
C GLN A 615 10.54 -16.09 44.43
N LEU A 616 10.47 -15.97 43.11
CA LEU A 616 10.22 -14.71 42.42
C LEU A 616 8.79 -14.23 42.69
N GLU A 617 7.81 -15.14 42.65
CA GLU A 617 6.42 -14.82 42.99
C GLU A 617 6.29 -14.39 44.46
N GLN A 618 6.90 -15.12 45.38
CA GLN A 618 6.96 -14.75 46.81
C GLN A 618 7.61 -13.38 47.02
N TRP A 619 8.72 -13.09 46.31
CA TRP A 619 9.40 -11.80 46.38
C TRP A 619 8.50 -10.66 45.84
N LEU A 620 7.82 -10.86 44.70
CA LEU A 620 6.86 -9.90 44.14
C LEU A 620 5.65 -9.66 45.06
N THR A 621 5.25 -10.66 45.84
CA THR A 621 4.17 -10.54 46.84
C THR A 621 4.64 -10.07 48.22
N SER A 622 5.95 -9.93 48.45
CA SER A 622 6.47 -9.57 49.76
C SER A 622 6.12 -8.12 50.13
N ALA A 623 5.85 -7.90 51.43
CA ALA A 623 5.63 -6.56 51.98
C ALA A 623 6.80 -5.61 51.68
N TYR A 624 8.02 -6.16 51.51
CA TYR A 624 9.21 -5.42 51.10
C TYR A 624 9.10 -4.86 49.66
N TYR A 625 8.69 -5.67 48.68
CA TYR A 625 8.47 -5.19 47.31
C TYR A 625 7.31 -4.19 47.23
N GLN A 626 6.21 -4.44 47.94
CA GLN A 626 5.04 -3.56 47.97
C GLN A 626 5.35 -2.20 48.64
N HIS A 627 6.05 -2.20 49.79
CA HIS A 627 6.50 -0.98 50.47
C HIS A 627 7.54 -0.21 49.65
N TYR A 628 8.42 -0.90 48.92
CA TYR A 628 9.41 -0.25 48.07
C TYR A 628 8.80 0.36 46.81
N TYR A 629 7.79 -0.29 46.22
CA TYR A 629 7.00 0.27 45.10
C TYR A 629 6.22 1.51 45.54
N ALA A 630 5.63 1.48 46.74
CA ALA A 630 4.96 2.63 47.35
C ALA A 630 5.93 3.79 47.65
N CYS A 631 7.12 3.52 48.20
CA CYS A 631 8.15 4.56 48.41
C CYS A 631 8.74 5.11 47.09
N TYR A 632 8.72 4.33 46.01
CA TYR A 632 9.11 4.81 44.68
C TYR A 632 8.06 5.79 44.12
N GLU A 633 6.77 5.48 44.28
CA GLU A 633 5.70 6.42 43.95
C GLU A 633 5.73 7.69 44.82
N GLU A 634 6.03 7.57 46.12
CA GLU A 634 6.17 8.74 47.02
C GLU A 634 7.41 9.61 46.71
N LYS A 635 8.54 9.02 46.31
CA LYS A 635 9.73 9.78 45.89
C LYS A 635 9.49 10.56 44.61
N ASP A 636 8.79 10.00 43.62
CA ASP A 636 8.38 10.75 42.43
C ASP A 636 7.37 11.87 42.79
N HIS A 637 6.49 11.63 43.77
CA HIS A 637 5.53 12.63 44.23
C HIS A 637 6.16 13.79 45.05
N ASN A 638 7.24 13.53 45.79
CA ASN A 638 7.99 14.57 46.54
C ASN A 638 9.01 15.32 45.66
N THR A 639 9.56 14.70 44.62
CA THR A 639 10.46 15.40 43.67
C THR A 639 9.68 16.40 42.80
N LEU A 640 8.37 16.19 42.62
CA LEU A 640 7.42 17.13 41.98
C LEU A 640 6.97 18.28 42.90
N LYS A 641 7.29 18.26 44.20
CA LYS A 641 6.94 19.34 45.15
C LYS A 641 8.10 20.27 45.53
N GLN A 642 9.34 19.98 45.11
CA GLN A 642 10.50 20.83 45.40
C GLN A 642 11.17 21.48 44.17
N HIS A 643 10.52 21.53 43.01
CA HIS A 643 10.99 22.35 41.88
C HIS A 643 9.88 23.10 41.17
#